data_AF-R0EAB1-F1
#
_entry.id   AF-R0EAB1-F1
#
_cell.length_a   1.000
_cell.length_b   1.000
_cell.length_c   1.000
_cell.angle_alpha   90.00
_cell.angle_beta   90.00
_cell.angle_gamma   90.00
#
_symmetry.space_group_name_H-M   'P 1'
#
loop_
_entity.id
_entity.type
_entity.pdbx_description
1 polymer ?
#
loop_
_entity_poly.entity_id
_entity_poly.type
_entity_poly.pdbx_seq_one_letter_code
_entity_poly.pdbx_strand_id
1 'polypeptide(L)'
;MVASNYEAICEENQRRYGTDIGRIGPMLLADRYDDRTHFIFELLQNAEDALGRRGDSSGPRKVTFELAPSRLSLSHFGRPFDEADVRGVCGIAESTKDKFSIGRFGIGFKSVYTFTDRPEIHSGDEDFAIKDYVQPQRAGRTEREAGETQIVLPLKDGDDTAQKEITAGFRHLGPGALLFLRHIEEINWSVEGGASGFYLRNSPEAFGSNVHRITVIGQESGKAEVDQNWLVFHREMFSDTQDAVGRVEIAFSLVAVKDAPGRWSVQPVASSPLVVFFPTVVQTNLGFLVQGPYRTTPSRDNIPRGEPWNQHLVKETASLLVEAMRWMRDNAMLDTSALRCLPLDREKFPSGAMFAPIFESVRQALWSEPLLPRFDGGFVPASQAKLARTQELRDLLNPEQIEAVFGSKASAWLTGVITPDRQPEIRSYLMQELNVAEVTPATLVPRLTKSFLEAQSDDWVRRLYEFLNGQEAALRRSLDKIPLIRLEDGTHVVGRENGAAKAFLPSAIKTGFPTIRPAVCASVDARSFLIALGITEPDQVDDVVLNLLPKYQREAVDVDEEGYAADIERIRKAFNTDSKTQREKLLTALRDTSFVMVVDTGDAKGYVAKPVSIYIATDRLKQLFAGVSGVFIVDDGYDCLRGEEMRELLEACGALRYPRPLEAPTALSFEEKKELRRKTGYVELGAKERVVDWVLNGLDALIDLLPKLTPEQRIERARLIWESLGDLEERRGRGIFDGSYSWSHYGERRTPPFPAAFVRRLNTVAWVPDGNGDLLPPNLVLFDPLGWKTNPFLLTKIAFKPPIIDQLAKEAGIDPAALDLLRKLGITSVADLTSRLGITGTPPEGGAPAEDAPSDEVPAEEGADDTKPSGDDVYDDAKDLYGDGMPDIPPGTPDPDGGDGATSGTGRGGHGGTGTGTPRGGGQGNSGPHGGSGGHTGGGGKTGGASSGGPGKRAPGSAGGRPFISYLGTHPDDEEADPDGLDQATRMKIEDHAITLIISLEPGLQRTPEGNPGFDLFEANGGGQPVRWVEVKSMTGSLENRPVGLSRTQFDHAHAKGDAYWLYVVEHATDAEKARVLRIQNPVGHARTFTFDKGWSQVARTEPPKSSQPKA
;
A
#
# COMPACT_ATOMS: atom_id res chain seq x y z
N MET A 1 -7.71 23.27 -85.23
CA MET A 1 -6.86 24.48 -85.27
C MET A 1 -5.85 24.29 -86.39
N VAL A 2 -4.75 25.04 -86.43
CA VAL A 2 -3.62 24.81 -87.36
C VAL A 2 -2.38 24.67 -86.50
N ALA A 3 -1.53 23.68 -86.81
CA ALA A 3 -0.28 23.45 -86.08
C ALA A 3 0.62 24.69 -86.06
N SER A 4 1.31 24.90 -84.95
CA SER A 4 2.18 26.04 -84.71
C SER A 4 3.32 26.14 -85.72
N ASN A 5 3.78 27.38 -85.98
CA ASN A 5 4.98 27.61 -86.80
C ASN A 5 6.26 27.39 -85.98
N TYR A 6 6.68 26.12 -85.87
CA TYR A 6 7.87 25.72 -85.11
C TYR A 6 9.17 26.39 -85.58
N GLU A 7 9.31 26.70 -86.88
CA GLU A 7 10.48 27.37 -87.44
C GLU A 7 10.58 28.81 -86.91
N ALA A 8 9.47 29.55 -86.91
CA ALA A 8 9.42 30.90 -86.34
C ALA A 8 9.70 30.91 -84.82
N ILE A 9 9.21 29.91 -84.08
CA ILE A 9 9.48 29.75 -82.64
C ILE A 9 10.97 29.43 -82.41
N CYS A 10 11.58 28.58 -83.24
CA CYS A 10 13.02 28.30 -83.19
C CYS A 10 13.86 29.56 -83.43
N GLU A 11 13.57 30.33 -84.48
CA GLU A 11 14.30 31.58 -84.76
C GLU A 11 14.18 32.59 -83.61
N GLU A 12 12.99 32.73 -83.03
CA GLU A 12 12.76 33.63 -81.89
C GLU A 12 13.55 33.19 -80.65
N ASN A 13 13.55 31.89 -80.34
CA ASN A 13 14.29 31.34 -79.21
C ASN A 13 15.81 31.42 -79.42
N GLN A 14 16.32 31.22 -80.63
CA GLN A 14 17.74 31.46 -80.96
C GLN A 14 18.13 32.94 -80.80
N ARG A 15 17.27 33.88 -81.22
CA ARG A 15 17.50 35.33 -81.00
C ARG A 15 17.45 35.73 -79.53
N ARG A 16 16.65 35.05 -78.69
CA ARG A 16 16.49 35.34 -77.25
C ARG A 16 17.56 34.71 -76.36
N TYR A 17 17.90 33.45 -76.60
CA TYR A 17 18.76 32.65 -75.71
C TYR A 17 20.15 32.35 -76.31
N GLY A 18 20.38 32.70 -77.58
CA GLY A 18 21.60 32.41 -78.32
C GLY A 18 21.67 30.96 -78.84
N THR A 19 22.75 30.66 -79.56
CA THR A 19 23.00 29.33 -80.17
C THR A 19 23.58 28.32 -79.18
N ASP A 20 24.28 28.78 -78.14
CA ASP A 20 25.03 27.94 -77.20
C ASP A 20 24.14 27.28 -76.12
N ILE A 21 22.82 27.48 -76.19
CA ILE A 21 21.88 27.03 -75.15
C ILE A 21 21.84 25.50 -74.98
N GLY A 22 22.15 24.71 -76.01
CA GLY A 22 22.32 23.26 -75.89
C GLY A 22 23.53 22.85 -75.04
N ARG A 23 24.59 23.66 -75.01
CA ARG A 23 25.79 23.45 -74.17
C ARG A 23 25.60 23.97 -72.75
N ILE A 24 24.90 25.10 -72.60
CA ILE A 24 24.71 25.79 -71.32
C ILE A 24 23.49 25.23 -70.55
N GLY A 25 22.51 24.68 -71.26
CA GLY A 25 21.26 24.13 -70.73
C GLY A 25 21.45 23.11 -69.60
N PRO A 26 22.30 22.07 -69.74
CA PRO A 26 22.55 21.11 -68.66
C PRO A 26 22.98 21.80 -67.35
N MET A 27 23.98 22.70 -67.44
CA MET A 27 24.56 23.43 -66.30
C MET A 27 23.60 24.42 -65.63
N LEU A 28 22.54 24.86 -66.32
CA LEU A 28 21.59 25.86 -65.80
C LEU A 28 20.19 25.33 -65.51
N LEU A 29 19.80 24.17 -66.05
CA LEU A 29 18.40 23.72 -66.11
C LEU A 29 18.18 22.25 -65.72
N ALA A 30 19.15 21.36 -65.95
CA ALA A 30 18.99 19.93 -65.66
C ALA A 30 19.28 19.60 -64.19
N ASP A 31 20.44 20.04 -63.68
CA ASP A 31 20.93 19.72 -62.33
C ASP A 31 20.32 20.62 -61.22
N ARG A 32 19.02 20.93 -61.31
CA ARG A 32 18.29 21.76 -60.31
C ARG A 32 17.55 20.97 -59.24
N TYR A 33 17.46 19.66 -59.38
CA TYR A 33 16.76 18.77 -58.47
C TYR A 33 17.73 17.68 -58.02
N ASP A 34 17.81 17.43 -56.71
CA ASP A 34 18.70 16.40 -56.15
C ASP A 34 18.25 14.97 -56.51
N ASP A 35 16.99 14.80 -56.91
CA ASP A 35 16.40 13.57 -57.42
C ASP A 35 16.11 13.68 -58.93
N ARG A 36 16.74 12.80 -59.72
CA ARG A 36 16.55 12.70 -61.18
C ARG A 36 15.09 12.45 -61.55
N THR A 37 14.33 11.73 -60.72
CA THR A 37 12.96 11.30 -60.98
C THR A 37 11.89 12.36 -60.67
N HIS A 38 12.26 13.53 -60.15
CA HIS A 38 11.35 14.63 -59.83
C HIS A 38 10.47 15.07 -61.03
N PHE A 39 10.92 14.83 -62.27
CA PHE A 39 10.14 15.10 -63.48
C PHE A 39 8.75 14.43 -63.49
N ILE A 40 8.56 13.31 -62.79
CA ILE A 40 7.27 12.60 -62.69
C ILE A 40 6.20 13.53 -62.08
N PHE A 41 6.54 14.22 -60.99
CA PHE A 41 5.66 15.19 -60.32
C PHE A 41 5.40 16.43 -61.18
N GLU A 42 6.42 16.91 -61.90
CA GLU A 42 6.27 18.03 -62.84
C GLU A 42 5.32 17.68 -64.01
N LEU A 43 5.42 16.47 -64.57
CA LEU A 43 4.50 16.01 -65.61
C LEU A 43 3.08 15.81 -65.08
N LEU A 44 2.90 15.26 -63.88
CA LEU A 44 1.59 15.18 -63.23
C LEU A 44 0.98 16.56 -62.98
N GLN A 45 1.77 17.54 -62.53
CA GLN A 45 1.29 18.91 -62.36
C GLN A 45 0.90 19.56 -63.70
N ASN A 46 1.66 19.33 -64.77
CA ASN A 46 1.29 19.80 -66.11
C ASN A 46 -0.02 19.15 -66.61
N ALA A 47 -0.24 17.87 -66.32
CA ALA A 47 -1.49 17.17 -66.65
C ALA A 47 -2.68 17.69 -65.82
N GLU A 48 -2.51 17.94 -64.52
CA GLU A 48 -3.47 18.57 -63.62
C GLU A 48 -3.86 19.97 -64.12
N ASP A 49 -2.88 20.83 -64.42
CA ASP A 49 -3.09 22.18 -65.00
C ASP A 49 -3.85 22.10 -66.35
N ALA A 50 -3.50 21.13 -67.21
CA ALA A 50 -4.16 20.95 -68.50
C ALA A 50 -5.59 20.43 -68.37
N LEU A 51 -5.87 19.53 -67.42
CA LEU A 51 -7.21 19.05 -67.10
C LEU A 51 -8.07 20.16 -66.47
N GLY A 52 -7.49 21.03 -65.64
CA GLY A 52 -8.17 22.22 -65.12
C GLY A 52 -8.53 23.24 -66.20
N ARG A 53 -7.66 23.41 -67.21
CA ARG A 53 -7.91 24.28 -68.37
C ARG A 53 -8.86 23.68 -69.43
N ARG A 54 -9.30 22.42 -69.30
CA ARG A 54 -10.10 21.75 -70.33
C ARG A 54 -11.46 22.39 -70.56
N GLY A 55 -12.02 23.07 -69.55
CA GLY A 55 -13.25 23.85 -69.63
C GLY A 55 -14.53 23.01 -69.65
N ASP A 56 -14.47 21.81 -70.21
CA ASP A 56 -15.50 20.78 -70.06
C ASP A 56 -15.15 19.77 -68.95
N SER A 57 -16.17 19.11 -68.40
CA SER A 57 -16.01 17.98 -67.49
C SER A 57 -16.07 16.63 -68.21
N SER A 58 -16.33 16.61 -69.52
CA SER A 58 -16.40 15.41 -70.36
C SER A 58 -15.03 14.82 -70.67
N GLY A 59 -14.95 13.49 -70.71
CA GLY A 59 -13.72 12.76 -71.05
C GLY A 59 -12.83 12.42 -69.84
N PRO A 60 -11.89 11.47 -70.00
CA PRO A 60 -11.19 10.85 -68.87
C PRO A 60 -10.44 11.84 -67.98
N ARG A 61 -10.29 11.49 -66.71
CA ARG A 61 -9.55 12.25 -65.69
C ARG A 61 -8.36 11.43 -65.18
N LYS A 62 -7.77 10.67 -66.09
CA LYS A 62 -6.66 9.75 -65.85
C LYS A 62 -5.35 10.25 -66.44
N VAL A 63 -4.25 9.89 -65.80
CA VAL A 63 -2.89 9.97 -66.34
C VAL A 63 -2.30 8.57 -66.40
N THR A 64 -1.71 8.18 -67.52
CA THR A 64 -1.06 6.87 -67.69
C THR A 64 0.42 7.06 -67.99
N PHE A 65 1.28 6.32 -67.29
CA PHE A 65 2.70 6.18 -67.61
C PHE A 65 3.00 4.76 -68.14
N GLU A 66 3.82 4.66 -69.18
CA GLU A 66 4.28 3.38 -69.76
C GLU A 66 5.79 3.43 -69.99
N LEU A 67 6.54 2.60 -69.27
CA LEU A 67 8.00 2.54 -69.32
C LEU A 67 8.47 1.29 -70.08
N ALA A 68 9.03 1.51 -71.26
CA ALA A 68 9.71 0.51 -72.08
C ALA A 68 11.24 0.61 -71.92
N PRO A 69 12.05 -0.33 -72.44
CA PRO A 69 13.52 -0.28 -72.37
C PRO A 69 14.16 0.98 -72.98
N SER A 70 13.54 1.56 -74.02
CA SER A 70 14.09 2.69 -74.78
C SER A 70 13.25 3.98 -74.73
N ARG A 71 12.10 3.97 -74.04
CA ARG A 71 11.24 5.16 -73.92
C ARG A 71 10.35 5.12 -72.68
N LEU A 72 10.00 6.30 -72.18
CA LEU A 72 8.88 6.51 -71.28
C LEU A 72 7.80 7.32 -72.02
N SER A 73 6.56 6.83 -72.03
CA SER A 73 5.39 7.60 -72.47
C SER A 73 4.52 8.01 -71.27
N LEU A 74 3.99 9.22 -71.31
CA LEU A 74 2.89 9.69 -70.47
C LEU A 74 1.73 10.12 -71.36
N SER A 75 0.49 9.72 -71.02
CA SER A 75 -0.72 10.24 -71.65
C SER A 75 -1.71 10.83 -70.65
N HIS A 76 -2.40 11.89 -71.07
CA HIS A 76 -3.51 12.52 -70.32
C HIS A 76 -4.50 13.19 -71.27
N PHE A 77 -5.71 13.46 -70.79
CA PHE A 77 -6.82 14.00 -71.60
C PHE A 77 -7.12 15.47 -71.25
N GLY A 78 -6.08 16.30 -71.13
CA GLY A 78 -6.22 17.73 -70.81
C GLY A 78 -6.71 18.57 -72.00
N ARG A 79 -6.76 19.90 -71.81
CA ARG A 79 -6.86 20.84 -72.94
C ARG A 79 -5.72 20.56 -73.93
N PRO A 80 -5.99 20.36 -75.23
CA PRO A 80 -4.94 20.22 -76.24
C PRO A 80 -4.01 21.43 -76.30
N PHE A 81 -2.74 21.20 -76.66
CA PHE A 81 -1.76 22.27 -76.81
C PHE A 81 -2.18 23.30 -77.87
N ASP A 82 -1.82 24.56 -77.63
CA ASP A 82 -1.83 25.64 -78.61
C ASP A 82 -0.43 26.27 -78.74
N GLU A 83 -0.28 27.27 -79.62
CA GLU A 83 1.01 27.95 -79.83
C GLU A 83 1.57 28.59 -78.54
N ALA A 84 0.73 29.03 -77.60
CA ALA A 84 1.19 29.58 -76.33
C ALA A 84 1.72 28.48 -75.41
N ASP A 85 1.10 27.30 -75.39
CA ASP A 85 1.63 26.11 -74.71
C ASP A 85 2.94 25.62 -75.34
N VAL A 86 3.06 25.57 -76.68
CA VAL A 86 4.31 25.24 -77.40
C VAL A 86 5.43 26.22 -77.07
N ARG A 87 5.16 27.53 -77.11
CA ARG A 87 6.12 28.59 -76.73
C ARG A 87 6.49 28.51 -75.24
N GLY A 88 5.52 28.18 -74.39
CA GLY A 88 5.72 28.02 -72.94
C GLY A 88 6.68 26.87 -72.62
N VAL A 89 6.41 25.67 -73.15
CA VAL A 89 7.26 24.50 -72.90
C VAL A 89 8.65 24.63 -73.54
N CYS A 90 8.78 25.41 -74.62
CA CYS A 90 10.07 25.74 -75.25
C CYS A 90 10.80 26.94 -74.60
N GLY A 91 10.19 27.65 -73.65
CA GLY A 91 10.79 28.82 -72.99
C GLY A 91 11.84 28.48 -71.93
N ILE A 92 12.59 29.50 -71.50
CA ILE A 92 13.48 29.50 -70.31
C ILE A 92 13.19 30.72 -69.40
N ALA A 93 12.57 31.77 -69.93
CA ALA A 93 12.29 32.99 -69.19
C ALA A 93 11.23 32.80 -68.08
N GLU A 94 11.26 33.71 -67.11
CA GLU A 94 10.20 33.88 -66.12
C GLU A 94 8.85 34.03 -66.82
N SER A 95 7.98 33.03 -66.66
CA SER A 95 6.69 32.99 -67.34
C SER A 95 5.80 34.12 -66.84
N THR A 96 5.02 34.71 -67.73
CA THR A 96 4.01 35.74 -67.38
C THR A 96 2.78 35.16 -66.66
N LYS A 97 2.91 33.98 -66.05
CA LYS A 97 1.90 33.40 -65.16
C LYS A 97 1.82 34.24 -63.88
N ASP A 98 0.65 34.29 -63.27
CA ASP A 98 0.35 35.13 -62.11
C ASP A 98 1.34 34.92 -60.94
N LYS A 99 1.53 35.93 -60.08
CA LYS A 99 2.47 35.95 -58.93
C LYS A 99 2.27 34.81 -57.93
N PHE A 100 1.12 34.14 -57.96
CA PHE A 100 0.78 33.00 -57.11
C PHE A 100 0.97 31.63 -57.80
N SER A 101 1.39 31.61 -59.06
CA SER A 101 1.61 30.39 -59.85
C SER A 101 2.89 29.67 -59.43
N ILE A 102 2.76 28.44 -58.92
CA ILE A 102 3.89 27.59 -58.46
C ILE A 102 4.86 27.21 -59.61
N GLY A 103 4.41 27.30 -60.87
CA GLY A 103 5.23 27.08 -62.08
C GLY A 103 5.93 28.31 -62.68
N ARG A 104 6.12 29.40 -61.93
CA ARG A 104 6.56 30.73 -62.40
C ARG A 104 7.76 30.75 -63.37
N PHE A 105 8.71 29.82 -63.27
CA PHE A 105 9.98 29.89 -64.01
C PHE A 105 10.07 29.06 -65.31
N GLY A 106 9.04 28.30 -65.70
CA GLY A 106 9.07 27.48 -66.93
C GLY A 106 10.09 26.32 -66.96
N ILE A 107 10.89 26.15 -65.91
CA ILE A 107 11.94 25.11 -65.78
C ILE A 107 11.41 23.71 -65.47
N GLY A 108 10.19 23.58 -64.94
CA GLY A 108 9.68 22.30 -64.43
C GLY A 108 9.74 21.16 -65.46
N PHE A 109 9.29 21.42 -66.68
CA PHE A 109 9.37 20.45 -67.79
C PHE A 109 10.83 20.11 -68.18
N LYS A 110 11.81 21.00 -67.96
CA LYS A 110 13.21 20.76 -68.36
C LYS A 110 13.87 19.63 -67.56
N SER A 111 13.32 19.23 -66.42
CA SER A 111 13.78 18.07 -65.65
C SER A 111 13.71 16.74 -66.43
N VAL A 112 12.88 16.63 -67.48
CA VAL A 112 12.88 15.43 -68.35
C VAL A 112 14.22 15.23 -69.07
N TYR A 113 15.00 16.30 -69.28
CA TYR A 113 16.29 16.22 -69.98
C TYR A 113 17.37 15.45 -69.20
N THR A 114 17.09 15.08 -67.95
CA THR A 114 17.89 14.16 -67.15
C THR A 114 17.82 12.71 -67.65
N PHE A 115 16.75 12.35 -68.38
CA PHE A 115 16.54 11.00 -68.96
C PHE A 115 16.32 10.98 -70.48
N THR A 116 16.11 12.12 -71.15
CA THR A 116 16.01 12.22 -72.61
C THR A 116 16.82 13.40 -73.16
N ASP A 117 17.25 13.36 -74.42
CA ASP A 117 17.81 14.52 -75.12
C ASP A 117 16.80 15.17 -76.09
N ARG A 118 15.64 14.52 -76.31
CA ARG A 118 14.65 14.89 -77.32
C ARG A 118 13.23 14.48 -76.89
N PRO A 119 12.62 15.15 -75.90
CA PRO A 119 11.21 14.94 -75.57
C PRO A 119 10.30 15.29 -76.76
N GLU A 120 9.26 14.48 -76.96
CA GLU A 120 8.26 14.62 -78.03
C GLU A 120 6.87 14.84 -77.41
N ILE A 121 6.07 15.71 -78.02
CA ILE A 121 4.74 16.10 -77.56
C ILE A 121 3.77 16.00 -78.74
N HIS A 122 2.68 15.26 -78.52
CA HIS A 122 1.65 14.96 -79.50
C HIS A 122 0.28 15.28 -78.89
N SER A 123 -0.35 16.37 -79.31
CA SER A 123 -1.54 16.92 -78.66
C SER A 123 -2.40 17.71 -79.65
N GLY A 124 -3.63 17.25 -79.90
CA GLY A 124 -4.52 17.90 -80.87
C GLY A 124 -3.89 17.94 -82.28
N ASP A 125 -3.67 19.16 -82.80
CA ASP A 125 -3.00 19.42 -84.08
C ASP A 125 -1.47 19.59 -83.96
N GLU A 126 -0.92 19.61 -82.74
CA GLU A 126 0.51 19.76 -82.48
C GLU A 126 1.22 18.39 -82.42
N ASP A 127 2.32 18.26 -83.16
CA ASP A 127 3.19 17.07 -83.22
C ASP A 127 4.64 17.55 -83.37
N PHE A 128 5.37 17.67 -82.25
CA PHE A 128 6.72 18.23 -82.23
C PHE A 128 7.65 17.60 -81.20
N ALA A 129 8.94 17.61 -81.49
CA ALA A 129 10.03 17.26 -80.61
C ALA A 129 10.80 18.52 -80.20
N ILE A 130 11.26 18.61 -78.95
CA ILE A 130 12.04 19.76 -78.47
C ILE A 130 13.51 19.37 -78.42
N LYS A 131 14.32 19.97 -79.29
CA LYS A 131 15.78 19.82 -79.30
C LYS A 131 16.45 20.94 -78.51
N ASP A 132 17.63 20.67 -77.94
CA ASP A 132 18.50 21.68 -77.33
C ASP A 132 17.76 22.58 -76.32
N TYR A 133 16.90 21.96 -75.50
CA TYR A 133 16.00 22.55 -74.49
C TYR A 133 14.90 23.51 -75.01
N VAL A 134 15.06 24.18 -76.16
CA VAL A 134 14.20 25.30 -76.59
C VAL A 134 13.79 25.30 -78.06
N GLN A 135 14.21 24.33 -78.86
CA GLN A 135 14.01 24.33 -80.32
C GLN A 135 12.93 23.31 -80.71
N PRO A 136 11.65 23.71 -80.91
CA PRO A 136 10.62 22.81 -81.41
C PRO A 136 10.87 22.45 -82.87
N GLN A 137 10.80 21.16 -83.18
CA GLN A 137 10.96 20.61 -84.53
C GLN A 137 9.79 19.67 -84.82
N ARG A 138 9.27 19.66 -86.05
CA ARG A 138 8.14 18.81 -86.43
C ARG A 138 8.46 17.33 -86.19
N ALA A 139 7.60 16.62 -85.45
CA ALA A 139 7.70 15.19 -85.22
C ALA A 139 6.76 14.41 -86.16
N GLY A 140 6.93 13.09 -86.22
CA GLY A 140 5.95 12.20 -86.84
C GLY A 140 4.70 12.12 -85.97
N ARG A 141 3.52 12.08 -86.58
CA ARG A 141 2.26 11.97 -85.83
C ARG A 141 2.11 10.58 -85.21
N THR A 142 1.81 10.52 -83.91
CA THR A 142 1.44 9.27 -83.21
C THR A 142 -0.03 8.91 -83.39
N GLU A 143 -0.34 7.62 -83.26
CA GLU A 143 -1.71 7.16 -83.03
C GLU A 143 -2.12 7.52 -81.60
N ARG A 144 -3.26 8.20 -81.47
CA ARG A 144 -3.78 8.75 -80.21
C ARG A 144 -5.30 8.92 -80.25
N GLU A 145 -5.95 8.82 -79.10
CA GLU A 145 -7.38 9.07 -78.93
C GLU A 145 -7.74 10.56 -79.12
N ALA A 146 -9.03 10.84 -79.33
CA ALA A 146 -9.52 12.21 -79.47
C ALA A 146 -9.40 12.97 -78.15
N GLY A 147 -8.62 14.07 -78.14
CA GLY A 147 -8.34 14.85 -76.93
C GLY A 147 -7.19 14.30 -76.07
N GLU A 148 -6.56 13.20 -76.47
CA GLU A 148 -5.36 12.68 -75.82
C GLU A 148 -4.15 13.59 -76.12
N THR A 149 -3.37 13.84 -75.08
CA THR A 149 -2.03 14.41 -75.14
C THR A 149 -1.03 13.35 -74.71
N GLN A 150 -0.10 13.01 -75.60
CA GLN A 150 1.01 12.09 -75.32
C GLN A 150 2.32 12.87 -75.23
N ILE A 151 3.09 12.60 -74.19
CA ILE A 151 4.47 13.09 -74.00
C ILE A 151 5.36 11.86 -74.04
N VAL A 152 6.23 11.77 -75.05
CA VAL A 152 7.14 10.63 -75.25
C VAL A 152 8.56 11.09 -74.98
N LEU A 153 9.26 10.36 -74.11
CA LEU A 153 10.63 10.61 -73.69
C LEU A 153 11.49 9.42 -74.15
N PRO A 154 12.13 9.48 -75.34
CA PRO A 154 13.15 8.52 -75.73
C PRO A 154 14.29 8.54 -74.70
N LEU A 155 14.58 7.41 -74.08
CA LEU A 155 15.62 7.33 -73.04
C LEU A 155 17.02 7.47 -73.67
N LYS A 156 17.97 8.04 -72.94
CA LYS A 156 19.35 8.20 -73.43
C LYS A 156 20.04 6.85 -73.59
N ASP A 157 20.70 6.65 -74.73
CA ASP A 157 21.53 5.46 -74.97
C ASP A 157 22.66 5.38 -73.93
N GLY A 158 22.80 4.22 -73.28
CA GLY A 158 23.84 3.96 -72.28
C GLY A 158 23.51 4.37 -70.84
N ASP A 159 22.30 4.86 -70.55
CA ASP A 159 21.83 5.01 -69.16
C ASP A 159 21.13 3.74 -68.66
N ASP A 160 21.95 2.74 -68.29
CA ASP A 160 21.47 1.46 -67.72
C ASP A 160 20.70 1.63 -66.38
N THR A 161 20.72 2.83 -65.77
CA THR A 161 20.03 3.10 -64.50
C THR A 161 18.61 3.63 -64.67
N ALA A 162 18.30 4.26 -65.81
CA ALA A 162 17.06 4.99 -66.05
C ALA A 162 15.80 4.19 -65.72
N GLN A 163 15.67 2.96 -66.24
CA GLN A 163 14.49 2.13 -65.96
C GLN A 163 14.28 1.87 -64.47
N LYS A 164 15.37 1.58 -63.74
CA LYS A 164 15.33 1.23 -62.32
C LYS A 164 14.96 2.45 -61.48
N GLU A 165 15.53 3.61 -61.79
CA GLU A 165 15.23 4.87 -61.11
C GLU A 165 13.78 5.30 -61.35
N ILE A 166 13.32 5.35 -62.60
CA ILE A 166 11.94 5.72 -62.93
C ILE A 166 10.93 4.76 -62.29
N THR A 167 11.20 3.45 -62.28
CA THR A 167 10.36 2.45 -61.60
C THR A 167 10.30 2.68 -60.09
N ALA A 168 11.41 3.11 -59.47
CA ALA A 168 11.42 3.48 -58.06
C ALA A 168 10.61 4.77 -57.82
N GLY A 169 10.68 5.75 -58.71
CA GLY A 169 9.87 6.97 -58.68
C GLY A 169 8.35 6.69 -58.73
N PHE A 170 7.90 5.81 -59.62
CA PHE A 170 6.47 5.41 -59.66
C PHE A 170 5.99 4.70 -58.38
N ARG A 171 6.85 3.88 -57.78
CA ARG A 171 6.58 3.22 -56.48
C ARG A 171 6.67 4.17 -55.29
N HIS A 172 7.37 5.30 -55.43
CA HIS A 172 7.45 6.35 -54.43
C HIS A 172 6.22 7.28 -54.46
N LEU A 173 5.61 7.48 -55.63
CA LEU A 173 4.39 8.28 -55.81
C LEU A 173 3.26 7.84 -54.87
N GLY A 174 2.92 6.55 -54.89
CA GLY A 174 1.87 5.94 -54.08
C GLY A 174 0.45 6.50 -54.31
N PRO A 175 -0.58 5.90 -53.69
CA PRO A 175 -1.95 6.40 -53.81
C PRO A 175 -2.12 7.82 -53.24
N GLY A 176 -1.41 8.15 -52.16
CA GLY A 176 -1.51 9.44 -51.47
C GLY A 176 -1.25 10.67 -52.37
N ALA A 177 -0.54 10.51 -53.49
CA ALA A 177 -0.34 11.57 -54.48
C ALA A 177 -1.64 12.14 -55.07
N LEU A 178 -2.72 11.35 -55.13
CA LEU A 178 -4.01 11.82 -55.62
C LEU A 178 -4.78 12.70 -54.63
N LEU A 179 -4.51 12.59 -53.32
CA LEU A 179 -5.40 13.10 -52.25
C LEU A 179 -5.83 14.56 -52.45
N PHE A 180 -4.86 15.42 -52.76
CA PHE A 180 -5.03 16.87 -52.93
C PHE A 180 -5.12 17.34 -54.39
N LEU A 181 -5.05 16.42 -55.36
CA LEU A 181 -5.31 16.74 -56.77
C LEU A 181 -6.82 16.96 -56.97
N ARG A 182 -7.16 17.83 -57.93
CA ARG A 182 -8.53 18.30 -58.19
C ARG A 182 -9.03 17.84 -59.54
N HIS A 183 -8.13 17.53 -60.47
CA HIS A 183 -8.47 17.27 -61.86
C HIS A 183 -8.00 15.92 -62.38
N ILE A 184 -6.96 15.34 -61.77
CA ILE A 184 -6.61 13.93 -61.89
C ILE A 184 -7.38 13.14 -60.82
N GLU A 185 -8.09 12.11 -61.26
CA GLU A 185 -8.84 11.15 -60.43
C GLU A 185 -8.19 9.75 -60.46
N GLU A 186 -7.43 9.44 -61.53
CA GLU A 186 -6.81 8.12 -61.76
C GLU A 186 -5.35 8.29 -62.21
N ILE A 187 -4.44 7.51 -61.63
CA ILE A 187 -3.04 7.41 -62.10
C ILE A 187 -2.71 5.95 -62.33
N ASN A 188 -2.32 5.64 -63.57
CA ASN A 188 -1.82 4.34 -63.99
C ASN A 188 -0.32 4.44 -64.25
N TRP A 189 0.44 3.42 -63.87
CA TRP A 189 1.80 3.25 -64.36
C TRP A 189 2.11 1.78 -64.63
N SER A 190 2.85 1.52 -65.71
CA SER A 190 3.30 0.18 -66.06
C SER A 190 4.73 0.18 -66.57
N VAL A 191 5.45 -0.90 -66.31
CA VAL A 191 6.79 -1.18 -66.82
C VAL A 191 6.73 -2.44 -67.68
N GLU A 192 7.26 -2.39 -68.89
CA GLU A 192 7.23 -3.50 -69.84
C GLU A 192 7.90 -4.76 -69.24
N GLY A 193 7.14 -5.85 -69.10
CA GLY A 193 7.60 -7.09 -68.45
C GLY A 193 7.88 -6.97 -66.95
N GLY A 194 7.52 -5.85 -66.31
CA GLY A 194 7.87 -5.49 -64.95
C GLY A 194 6.66 -5.24 -64.04
N ALA A 195 6.80 -4.27 -63.15
CA ALA A 195 5.76 -3.88 -62.20
C ALA A 195 4.77 -2.89 -62.80
N SER A 196 3.55 -2.88 -62.27
CA SER A 196 2.53 -1.86 -62.51
C SER A 196 1.90 -1.36 -61.22
N GLY A 197 1.20 -0.23 -61.29
CA GLY A 197 0.34 0.28 -60.24
C GLY A 197 -0.83 1.09 -60.78
N PHE A 198 -1.91 1.07 -60.00
CA PHE A 198 -3.19 1.71 -60.24
C PHE A 198 -3.57 2.48 -58.98
N TYR A 199 -3.81 3.79 -59.11
CA TYR A 199 -4.28 4.65 -58.03
C TYR A 199 -5.57 5.33 -58.47
N LEU A 200 -6.59 5.32 -57.62
CA LEU A 200 -7.91 5.92 -57.89
C LEU A 200 -8.39 6.74 -56.70
N ARG A 201 -8.89 7.96 -56.97
CA ARG A 201 -9.51 8.84 -55.99
C ARG A 201 -11.01 8.91 -56.24
N ASN A 202 -11.78 8.44 -55.28
CA ASN A 202 -13.23 8.54 -55.33
C ASN A 202 -13.68 10.01 -55.21
N SER A 203 -14.84 10.31 -55.79
CA SER A 203 -15.52 11.60 -55.63
C SER A 203 -15.64 11.97 -54.15
N PRO A 204 -15.23 13.19 -53.73
CA PRO A 204 -15.34 13.61 -52.34
C PRO A 204 -16.79 13.58 -51.83
N GLU A 205 -17.00 12.94 -50.69
CA GLU A 205 -18.29 12.91 -49.99
C GLU A 205 -18.37 14.10 -49.04
N ALA A 206 -19.36 14.97 -49.20
CA ALA A 206 -19.47 16.17 -48.38
C ALA A 206 -20.18 15.93 -47.04
N PHE A 207 -19.55 16.33 -45.95
CA PHE A 207 -20.13 16.35 -44.59
C PHE A 207 -20.41 17.77 -44.07
N GLY A 208 -20.03 18.80 -44.82
CA GLY A 208 -20.30 20.20 -44.50
C GLY A 208 -19.86 21.14 -45.63
N SER A 209 -19.97 22.45 -45.42
CA SER A 209 -19.56 23.47 -46.40
C SER A 209 -18.04 23.52 -46.64
N ASN A 210 -17.26 22.96 -45.72
CA ASN A 210 -15.79 22.97 -45.75
C ASN A 210 -15.16 21.66 -45.26
N VAL A 211 -15.92 20.55 -45.24
CA VAL A 211 -15.49 19.25 -44.69
C VAL A 211 -15.95 18.13 -45.60
N HIS A 212 -15.01 17.35 -46.14
CA HIS A 212 -15.29 16.21 -47.01
C HIS A 212 -14.56 14.95 -46.54
N ARG A 213 -15.09 13.77 -46.88
CA ARG A 213 -14.35 12.50 -46.86
C ARG A 213 -13.83 12.20 -48.26
N ILE A 214 -12.56 11.83 -48.36
CA ILE A 214 -11.92 11.38 -49.60
C ILE A 214 -11.40 9.97 -49.37
N THR A 215 -11.75 9.05 -50.27
CA THR A 215 -11.18 7.70 -50.32
C THR A 215 -10.23 7.62 -51.50
N VAL A 216 -9.00 7.15 -51.24
CA VAL A 216 -8.00 6.88 -52.28
C VAL A 216 -7.60 5.42 -52.20
N ILE A 217 -7.79 4.72 -53.32
CA ILE A 217 -7.53 3.29 -53.49
C ILE A 217 -6.18 3.16 -54.20
N GLY A 218 -5.36 2.21 -53.75
CA GLY A 218 -4.08 1.91 -54.39
C GLY A 218 -3.83 0.41 -54.54
N GLN A 219 -3.51 -0.01 -55.75
CA GLN A 219 -3.11 -1.38 -56.09
C GLN A 219 -1.76 -1.34 -56.79
N GLU A 220 -0.77 -2.08 -56.29
CA GLU A 220 0.57 -2.17 -56.90
C GLU A 220 1.04 -3.62 -57.01
N SER A 221 1.77 -3.92 -58.08
CA SER A 221 2.40 -5.22 -58.31
C SER A 221 3.34 -5.60 -57.16
N GLY A 222 2.94 -6.62 -56.38
CA GLY A 222 3.69 -7.12 -55.23
C GLY A 222 3.38 -6.44 -53.90
N LYS A 223 2.36 -5.58 -53.82
CA LYS A 223 1.81 -5.04 -52.56
C LYS A 223 0.35 -5.49 -52.41
N ALA A 224 -0.17 -5.45 -51.18
CA ALA A 224 -1.60 -5.55 -50.94
C ALA A 224 -2.32 -4.30 -51.47
N GLU A 225 -3.58 -4.46 -51.86
CA GLU A 225 -4.49 -3.33 -52.14
C GLU A 225 -4.74 -2.53 -50.85
N VAL A 226 -4.80 -1.20 -50.96
CA VAL A 226 -4.93 -0.29 -49.83
C VAL A 226 -6.01 0.77 -50.05
N ASP A 227 -6.99 0.79 -49.15
CA ASP A 227 -8.04 1.80 -49.07
C ASP A 227 -7.71 2.86 -48.02
N GLN A 228 -7.28 4.05 -48.46
CA GLN A 228 -6.97 5.16 -47.58
C GLN A 228 -8.16 6.12 -47.49
N ASN A 229 -8.74 6.25 -46.29
CA ASN A 229 -9.83 7.18 -46.02
C ASN A 229 -9.31 8.41 -45.28
N TRP A 230 -9.74 9.60 -45.71
CA TRP A 230 -9.25 10.88 -45.21
C TRP A 230 -10.42 11.82 -44.91
N LEU A 231 -10.39 12.46 -43.73
CA LEU A 231 -11.27 13.58 -43.39
C LEU A 231 -10.54 14.88 -43.71
N VAL A 232 -11.00 15.59 -44.73
CA VAL A 232 -10.34 16.78 -45.28
C VAL A 232 -11.17 18.01 -44.96
N PHE A 233 -10.57 18.96 -44.24
CA PHE A 233 -11.12 20.30 -44.04
C PHE A 233 -10.43 21.28 -44.98
N HIS A 234 -11.16 22.22 -45.57
CA HIS A 234 -10.58 23.19 -46.52
C HIS A 234 -11.00 24.64 -46.24
N ARG A 235 -10.19 25.60 -46.68
CA ARG A 235 -10.50 27.03 -46.67
C ARG A 235 -10.06 27.68 -47.97
N GLU A 236 -10.92 28.48 -48.58
CA GLU A 236 -10.56 29.24 -49.78
C GLU A 236 -9.64 30.41 -49.42
N MET A 237 -8.58 30.57 -50.21
CA MET A 237 -7.57 31.60 -50.05
C MET A 237 -7.68 32.63 -51.16
N PHE A 238 -7.69 33.91 -50.79
CA PHE A 238 -7.80 35.03 -51.70
C PHE A 238 -6.56 35.92 -51.62
N SER A 239 -6.22 36.60 -52.71
CA SER A 239 -5.17 37.61 -52.76
C SER A 239 -5.62 38.92 -52.11
N ASP A 240 -4.70 39.86 -51.94
CA ASP A 240 -5.01 41.25 -51.56
C ASP A 240 -5.97 41.95 -52.56
N THR A 241 -6.06 41.43 -53.80
CA THR A 241 -6.96 41.89 -54.87
C THR A 241 -8.30 41.13 -54.93
N GLN A 242 -8.57 40.25 -53.95
CA GLN A 242 -9.74 39.36 -53.87
C GLN A 242 -9.84 38.27 -54.96
N ASP A 243 -8.76 38.01 -55.70
CA ASP A 243 -8.69 36.89 -56.63
C ASP A 243 -8.51 35.57 -55.87
N ALA A 244 -9.16 34.49 -56.32
CA ALA A 244 -9.02 33.18 -55.69
C ALA A 244 -7.65 32.56 -56.00
N VAL A 245 -6.79 32.45 -54.99
CA VAL A 245 -5.40 31.96 -55.10
C VAL A 245 -5.30 30.44 -54.91
N GLY A 246 -6.24 29.83 -54.19
CA GLY A 246 -6.23 28.39 -53.94
C GLY A 246 -7.06 28.01 -52.72
N ARG A 247 -6.71 26.89 -52.08
CA ARG A 247 -7.25 26.50 -50.78
C ARG A 247 -6.14 26.02 -49.86
N VAL A 248 -6.27 26.28 -48.56
CA VAL A 248 -5.54 25.57 -47.50
C VAL A 248 -6.38 24.38 -47.09
N GLU A 249 -5.76 23.20 -46.99
CA GLU A 249 -6.45 21.95 -46.73
C GLU A 249 -5.71 21.17 -45.61
N ILE A 250 -6.43 20.59 -44.66
CA ILE A 250 -5.87 19.70 -43.63
C ILE A 250 -6.58 18.35 -43.68
N ALA A 251 -5.80 17.26 -43.76
CA ALA A 251 -6.31 15.90 -43.98
C ALA A 251 -5.91 14.94 -42.86
N PHE A 252 -6.89 14.52 -42.08
CA PHE A 252 -6.76 13.51 -41.03
C PHE A 252 -6.99 12.11 -41.60
N SER A 253 -6.13 11.15 -41.28
CA SER A 253 -6.35 9.75 -41.68
C SER A 253 -7.49 9.15 -40.85
N LEU A 254 -8.38 8.42 -41.51
CA LEU A 254 -9.53 7.74 -40.91
C LEU A 254 -9.37 6.22 -40.93
N VAL A 255 -9.73 5.59 -39.82
CA VAL A 255 -9.93 4.13 -39.72
C VAL A 255 -11.36 3.82 -39.33
N ALA A 256 -11.92 2.76 -39.91
CA ALA A 256 -13.23 2.25 -39.53
C ALA A 256 -13.15 1.69 -38.09
N VAL A 257 -14.12 2.06 -37.26
CA VAL A 257 -14.18 1.55 -35.88
C VAL A 257 -14.63 0.10 -35.91
N LYS A 258 -13.80 -0.78 -35.34
CA LYS A 258 -14.11 -2.21 -35.25
C LYS A 258 -15.48 -2.41 -34.56
N ASP A 259 -16.27 -3.34 -35.11
CA ASP A 259 -17.58 -3.73 -34.59
C ASP A 259 -18.64 -2.58 -34.62
N ALA A 260 -18.37 -1.47 -35.32
CA ALA A 260 -19.30 -0.34 -35.51
C ALA A 260 -19.33 0.17 -36.98
N PRO A 261 -20.08 -0.50 -37.88
CA PRO A 261 -20.14 -0.12 -39.30
C PRO A 261 -20.53 1.34 -39.53
N GLY A 262 -19.82 2.01 -40.44
CA GLY A 262 -20.03 3.42 -40.77
C GLY A 262 -19.45 4.43 -39.77
N ARG A 263 -18.96 3.99 -38.61
CA ARG A 263 -18.25 4.87 -37.66
C ARG A 263 -16.75 4.93 -37.96
N TRP A 264 -16.19 6.13 -37.90
CA TRP A 264 -14.76 6.39 -38.17
C TRP A 264 -14.10 6.99 -36.93
N SER A 265 -12.81 6.68 -36.73
CA SER A 265 -11.93 7.35 -35.77
C SER A 265 -10.73 7.92 -36.51
N VAL A 266 -10.20 9.03 -36.01
CA VAL A 266 -9.02 9.71 -36.55
C VAL A 266 -7.75 9.05 -36.01
N GLN A 267 -6.76 8.84 -36.86
CA GLN A 267 -5.44 8.33 -36.45
C GLN A 267 -4.30 9.26 -36.88
N PRO A 268 -3.21 9.34 -36.09
CA PRO A 268 -2.02 10.09 -36.48
C PRO A 268 -1.30 9.42 -37.65
N VAL A 269 -0.90 10.21 -38.65
CA VAL A 269 0.01 9.74 -39.72
C VAL A 269 1.45 9.59 -39.20
N ALA A 270 2.20 8.63 -39.76
CA ALA A 270 3.59 8.36 -39.36
C ALA A 270 4.60 9.42 -39.87
N SER A 271 4.24 10.18 -40.90
CA SER A 271 5.04 11.25 -41.49
C SER A 271 4.11 12.32 -42.06
N SER A 272 4.46 13.59 -41.89
CA SER A 272 3.62 14.74 -42.25
C SER A 272 4.42 15.83 -42.99
N PRO A 273 4.93 15.53 -44.19
CA PRO A 273 5.47 16.56 -45.07
C PRO A 273 4.39 17.59 -45.40
N LEU A 274 4.78 18.85 -45.53
CA LEU A 274 3.92 19.88 -46.10
C LEU A 274 3.70 19.56 -47.58
N VAL A 275 2.46 19.62 -48.04
CA VAL A 275 2.08 19.32 -49.42
C VAL A 275 1.82 20.62 -50.20
N VAL A 276 2.43 20.73 -51.38
CA VAL A 276 2.21 21.82 -52.33
C VAL A 276 1.90 21.17 -53.68
N PHE A 277 0.65 20.73 -53.85
CA PHE A 277 0.22 19.63 -54.73
C PHE A 277 0.85 18.27 -54.37
N PHE A 278 2.18 18.20 -54.30
CA PHE A 278 2.94 17.01 -53.91
C PHE A 278 3.75 17.25 -52.62
N PRO A 279 4.19 16.18 -51.94
CA PRO A 279 4.98 16.30 -50.71
C PRO A 279 6.30 17.06 -50.91
N THR A 280 6.59 17.97 -49.98
CA THR A 280 7.87 18.69 -49.89
C THR A 280 8.78 18.04 -48.84
N VAL A 281 10.06 18.43 -48.74
CA VAL A 281 10.97 17.93 -47.68
C VAL A 281 10.68 18.55 -46.31
N VAL A 282 9.78 19.55 -46.25
CA VAL A 282 9.45 20.30 -45.04
C VAL A 282 8.50 19.49 -44.17
N GLN A 283 9.00 18.92 -43.07
CA GLN A 283 8.16 18.25 -42.08
C GLN A 283 7.37 19.26 -41.24
N THR A 284 6.06 19.03 -41.14
CA THR A 284 5.14 19.85 -40.31
C THR A 284 5.12 19.40 -38.85
N ASN A 285 5.56 18.17 -38.55
CA ASN A 285 5.53 17.53 -37.23
C ASN A 285 4.11 17.35 -36.63
N LEU A 286 3.08 17.34 -37.48
CA LEU A 286 1.68 17.12 -37.11
C LEU A 286 1.29 15.65 -37.33
N GLY A 287 0.21 15.18 -36.71
CA GLY A 287 -0.35 13.85 -37.01
C GLY A 287 -1.36 13.83 -38.16
N PHE A 288 -1.40 14.89 -38.97
CA PHE A 288 -2.25 15.02 -40.16
C PHE A 288 -1.47 15.73 -41.26
N LEU A 289 -1.93 15.63 -42.51
CA LEU A 289 -1.29 16.30 -43.65
C LEU A 289 -1.81 17.73 -43.79
N VAL A 290 -0.92 18.66 -44.14
CA VAL A 290 -1.26 20.07 -44.45
C VAL A 290 -0.93 20.31 -45.92
N GLN A 291 -1.87 20.91 -46.63
CA GLN A 291 -1.70 21.38 -48.00
C GLN A 291 -2.03 22.89 -48.09
N GLY A 292 -1.40 23.58 -49.03
CA GLY A 292 -1.83 24.92 -49.43
C GLY A 292 -1.04 25.49 -50.62
N PRO A 293 -1.43 26.67 -51.13
CA PRO A 293 -0.71 27.39 -52.20
C PRO A 293 0.56 28.09 -51.66
N TYR A 294 1.43 27.33 -50.99
CA TYR A 294 2.68 27.85 -50.44
C TYR A 294 3.67 28.21 -51.56
N ARG A 295 4.42 29.30 -51.36
CA ARG A 295 5.54 29.69 -52.21
C ARG A 295 6.75 28.84 -51.86
N THR A 296 7.27 28.10 -52.83
CA THR A 296 8.41 27.20 -52.70
C THR A 296 9.72 27.81 -53.23
N THR A 297 10.82 27.12 -53.00
CA THR A 297 12.09 27.25 -53.73
C THR A 297 11.91 26.93 -55.23
N PRO A 298 12.85 27.33 -56.11
CA PRO A 298 12.81 26.97 -57.54
C PRO A 298 12.80 25.45 -57.80
N SER A 299 13.41 24.67 -56.91
CA SER A 299 13.43 23.20 -56.85
C SER A 299 12.16 22.57 -56.27
N ARG A 300 11.19 23.37 -55.80
CA ARG A 300 9.91 22.99 -55.16
C ARG A 300 9.98 22.12 -53.90
N ASP A 301 11.18 21.70 -53.50
CA ASP A 301 11.47 20.88 -52.31
C ASP A 301 11.17 21.58 -50.98
N ASN A 302 11.30 22.91 -50.91
CA ASN A 302 11.33 23.66 -49.65
C ASN A 302 10.57 25.00 -49.75
N ILE A 303 10.36 25.68 -48.62
CA ILE A 303 9.59 26.94 -48.54
C ILE A 303 10.38 28.05 -47.82
N PRO A 304 10.45 29.28 -48.35
CA PRO A 304 11.14 30.37 -47.65
C PRO A 304 10.41 30.77 -46.36
N ARG A 305 11.11 30.67 -45.22
CA ARG A 305 10.54 30.97 -43.88
C ARG A 305 10.13 32.43 -43.68
N GLY A 306 10.82 33.35 -44.35
CA GLY A 306 10.57 34.80 -44.27
C GLY A 306 9.44 35.30 -45.17
N GLU A 307 8.83 34.43 -45.98
CA GLU A 307 7.82 34.80 -46.97
C GLU A 307 6.47 35.16 -46.29
N PRO A 308 5.96 36.40 -46.40
CA PRO A 308 4.74 36.81 -45.71
C PRO A 308 3.50 36.00 -46.10
N TRP A 309 3.39 35.58 -47.37
CA TRP A 309 2.29 34.74 -47.82
C TRP A 309 2.28 33.37 -47.12
N ASN A 310 3.44 32.73 -47.01
CA ASN A 310 3.58 31.45 -46.30
C ASN A 310 3.23 31.56 -44.81
N GLN A 311 3.61 32.67 -44.18
CA GLN A 311 3.27 32.96 -42.79
C GLN A 311 1.76 33.22 -42.59
N HIS A 312 1.08 33.82 -43.58
CA HIS A 312 -0.37 33.95 -43.59
C HIS A 312 -1.06 32.58 -43.71
N LEU A 313 -0.65 31.73 -44.66
CA LEU A 313 -1.20 30.38 -44.83
C LEU A 313 -1.07 29.51 -43.57
N VAL A 314 0.04 29.60 -42.83
CA VAL A 314 0.18 28.89 -41.55
C VAL A 314 -0.83 29.38 -40.50
N LYS A 315 -1.15 30.69 -40.44
CA LYS A 315 -2.18 31.22 -39.54
C LYS A 315 -3.56 30.71 -39.93
N GLU A 316 -3.87 30.68 -41.22
CA GLU A 316 -5.14 30.12 -41.72
C GLU A 316 -5.24 28.62 -41.44
N THR A 317 -4.14 27.86 -41.58
CA THR A 317 -4.05 26.46 -41.17
C THR A 317 -4.35 26.30 -39.68
N ALA A 318 -3.78 27.17 -38.83
CA ALA A 318 -4.00 27.15 -37.39
C ALA A 318 -5.47 27.44 -37.02
N SER A 319 -6.12 28.40 -37.68
CA SER A 319 -7.55 28.68 -37.49
C SER A 319 -8.45 27.55 -38.01
N LEU A 320 -8.15 27.00 -39.19
CA LEU A 320 -8.87 25.86 -39.76
C LEU A 320 -8.76 24.60 -38.88
N LEU A 321 -7.61 24.38 -38.24
CA LEU A 321 -7.44 23.29 -37.28
C LEU A 321 -8.33 23.43 -36.04
N VAL A 322 -8.48 24.64 -35.49
CA VAL A 322 -9.41 24.89 -34.36
C VAL A 322 -10.86 24.66 -34.78
N GLU A 323 -11.24 25.06 -36.00
CA GLU A 323 -12.56 24.74 -36.57
C GLU A 323 -12.75 23.22 -36.76
N ALA A 324 -11.74 22.51 -37.24
CA ALA A 324 -11.78 21.06 -37.37
C ALA A 324 -11.92 20.37 -36.01
N MET A 325 -11.23 20.84 -34.96
CA MET A 325 -11.39 20.33 -33.60
C MET A 325 -12.82 20.52 -33.07
N ARG A 326 -13.44 21.69 -33.29
CA ARG A 326 -14.85 21.94 -32.93
C ARG A 326 -15.80 21.02 -33.71
N TRP A 327 -15.59 20.86 -35.01
CA TRP A 327 -16.40 19.97 -35.84
C TRP A 327 -16.26 18.50 -35.41
N MET A 328 -15.03 18.03 -35.14
CA MET A 328 -14.78 16.68 -34.65
C MET A 328 -15.38 16.43 -33.26
N ARG A 329 -15.42 17.45 -32.39
CA ARG A 329 -16.13 17.39 -31.10
C ARG A 329 -17.62 17.15 -31.34
N ASP A 330 -18.24 17.99 -32.18
CA ASP A 330 -19.68 18.00 -32.41
C ASP A 330 -20.17 16.75 -33.17
N ASN A 331 -19.28 16.06 -33.89
CA ASN A 331 -19.54 14.80 -34.60
C ASN A 331 -18.97 13.55 -33.88
N ALA A 332 -18.59 13.66 -32.60
CA ALA A 332 -18.07 12.56 -31.76
C ALA A 332 -16.83 11.82 -32.32
N MET A 333 -15.96 12.56 -33.03
CA MET A 333 -14.67 12.11 -33.58
C MET A 333 -13.45 12.69 -32.83
N LEU A 334 -13.63 13.65 -31.92
CA LEU A 334 -12.53 14.20 -31.09
C LEU A 334 -12.24 13.29 -29.88
N ASP A 335 -11.68 12.11 -30.13
CA ASP A 335 -11.22 11.16 -29.12
C ASP A 335 -9.72 11.37 -28.77
N THR A 336 -9.16 10.51 -27.91
CA THR A 336 -7.71 10.59 -27.58
C THR A 336 -6.80 10.32 -28.78
N SER A 337 -7.24 9.59 -29.79
CA SER A 337 -6.46 9.36 -31.02
C SER A 337 -6.43 10.62 -31.89
N ALA A 338 -7.56 11.33 -32.00
CA ALA A 338 -7.62 12.66 -32.60
C ALA A 338 -6.73 13.68 -31.86
N LEU A 339 -6.70 13.65 -30.52
CA LEU A 339 -5.81 14.52 -29.74
C LEU A 339 -4.31 14.24 -29.99
N ARG A 340 -3.90 12.99 -30.28
CA ARG A 340 -2.52 12.67 -30.69
C ARG A 340 -2.11 13.25 -32.04
N CYS A 341 -3.07 13.69 -32.85
CA CYS A 341 -2.78 14.32 -34.14
C CYS A 341 -2.35 15.78 -34.00
N LEU A 342 -2.56 16.37 -32.82
CA LEU A 342 -2.28 17.77 -32.51
C LEU A 342 -0.79 18.02 -32.26
N PRO A 343 -0.31 19.28 -32.35
CA PRO A 343 1.05 19.66 -31.97
C PRO A 343 1.26 19.59 -30.45
N LEU A 344 1.48 18.39 -29.91
CA LEU A 344 1.66 18.13 -28.47
C LEU A 344 3.09 18.32 -27.95
N ASP A 345 4.07 18.47 -28.83
CA ASP A 345 5.51 18.48 -28.50
C ASP A 345 6.12 19.87 -28.73
N ARG A 346 6.40 20.58 -27.63
CA ARG A 346 6.93 21.95 -27.67
C ARG A 346 8.29 22.06 -28.36
N GLU A 347 9.12 21.02 -28.32
CA GLU A 347 10.46 21.03 -28.94
C GLU A 347 10.39 21.03 -30.46
N LYS A 348 9.33 20.46 -31.04
CA LYS A 348 9.06 20.46 -32.49
C LYS A 348 8.44 21.78 -32.98
N PHE A 349 7.95 22.63 -32.08
CA PHE A 349 7.32 23.92 -32.39
C PHE A 349 7.92 25.08 -31.55
N PRO A 350 9.25 25.31 -31.60
CA PRO A 350 9.89 26.34 -30.78
C PRO A 350 9.49 27.75 -31.25
N SER A 351 9.52 28.72 -30.32
CA SER A 351 9.15 30.11 -30.58
C SER A 351 9.93 30.69 -31.78
N GLY A 352 9.19 31.22 -32.77
CA GLY A 352 9.76 31.76 -34.01
C GLY A 352 9.96 30.75 -35.14
N ALA A 353 9.72 29.45 -34.91
CA ALA A 353 9.62 28.48 -36.00
C ALA A 353 8.36 28.70 -36.85
N MET A 354 8.43 28.28 -38.12
CA MET A 354 7.37 28.55 -39.11
C MET A 354 5.99 28.04 -38.67
N PHE A 355 5.89 26.83 -38.13
CA PHE A 355 4.63 26.21 -37.70
C PHE A 355 4.26 26.48 -36.22
N ALA A 356 5.06 27.27 -35.48
CA ALA A 356 4.76 27.63 -34.09
C ALA A 356 3.37 28.28 -33.86
N PRO A 357 2.79 29.06 -34.81
CA PRO A 357 1.42 29.56 -34.66
C PRO A 357 0.36 28.45 -34.53
N ILE A 358 0.56 27.28 -35.13
CA ILE A 358 -0.38 26.15 -35.04
C ILE A 358 -0.40 25.61 -33.60
N PHE A 359 0.78 25.40 -33.00
CA PHE A 359 0.92 25.00 -31.60
C PHE A 359 0.21 25.98 -30.66
N GLU A 360 0.47 27.28 -30.83
CA GLU A 360 -0.07 28.29 -29.92
C GLU A 360 -1.59 28.46 -30.06
N SER A 361 -2.15 28.39 -31.27
CA SER A 361 -3.60 28.39 -31.48
C SER A 361 -4.28 27.16 -30.86
N VAL A 362 -3.70 25.96 -31.00
CA VAL A 362 -4.23 24.74 -30.36
C VAL A 362 -4.15 24.83 -28.84
N ARG A 363 -3.03 25.32 -28.29
CA ARG A 363 -2.83 25.53 -26.86
C ARG A 363 -3.87 26.49 -26.29
N GLN A 364 -4.11 27.61 -26.97
CA GLN A 364 -5.14 28.57 -26.59
C GLN A 364 -6.55 27.96 -26.67
N ALA A 365 -6.89 27.27 -27.75
CA ALA A 365 -8.20 26.66 -27.93
C ALA A 365 -8.49 25.60 -26.85
N LEU A 366 -7.57 24.68 -26.60
CA LEU A 366 -7.70 23.65 -25.54
C LEU A 366 -7.81 24.27 -24.14
N TRP A 367 -7.17 25.42 -23.89
CA TRP A 367 -7.27 26.13 -22.62
C TRP A 367 -8.64 26.79 -22.38
N SER A 368 -9.24 27.39 -23.41
CA SER A 368 -10.44 28.22 -23.29
C SER A 368 -11.76 27.57 -23.73
N GLU A 369 -11.72 26.54 -24.57
CA GLU A 369 -12.92 25.92 -25.15
C GLU A 369 -13.13 24.48 -24.68
N PRO A 370 -14.38 23.98 -24.58
CA PRO A 370 -14.66 22.60 -24.25
C PRO A 370 -14.23 21.66 -25.39
N LEU A 371 -12.97 21.24 -25.37
CA LEU A 371 -12.31 20.42 -26.39
C LEU A 371 -11.52 19.23 -25.80
N LEU A 372 -11.45 19.09 -24.47
CA LEU A 372 -10.85 17.91 -23.82
C LEU A 372 -11.94 16.92 -23.36
N PRO A 373 -11.88 15.62 -23.72
CA PRO A 373 -12.88 14.63 -23.31
C PRO A 373 -12.96 14.44 -21.79
N ARG A 374 -14.17 14.56 -21.24
CA ARG A 374 -14.46 14.31 -19.81
C ARG A 374 -14.64 12.81 -19.52
N PHE A 375 -14.48 12.43 -18.26
CA PHE A 375 -14.75 11.08 -17.78
C PHE A 375 -16.23 10.70 -17.83
N ASP A 376 -17.12 11.63 -17.49
CA ASP A 376 -18.59 11.50 -17.52
C ASP A 376 -19.21 11.80 -18.90
N GLY A 377 -18.38 11.83 -19.96
CA GLY A 377 -18.80 12.14 -21.33
C GLY A 377 -18.89 13.65 -21.62
N GLY A 378 -18.89 14.02 -22.90
CA GLY A 378 -18.78 15.43 -23.32
C GLY A 378 -17.37 15.99 -23.10
N PHE A 379 -17.25 17.33 -23.07
CA PHE A 379 -15.96 18.02 -23.16
C PHE A 379 -15.83 19.19 -22.16
N VAL A 380 -14.59 19.51 -21.75
CA VAL A 380 -14.24 20.58 -20.80
C VAL A 380 -13.03 21.38 -21.31
N PRO A 381 -12.91 22.70 -21.03
CA PRO A 381 -11.67 23.44 -21.26
C PRO A 381 -10.59 23.08 -20.24
N ALA A 382 -9.31 23.17 -20.61
CA ALA A 382 -8.20 22.82 -19.72
C ALA A 382 -8.18 23.66 -18.44
N SER A 383 -8.61 24.93 -18.51
CA SER A 383 -8.79 25.83 -17.35
C SER A 383 -9.78 25.32 -16.30
N GLN A 384 -10.66 24.36 -16.65
CA GLN A 384 -11.62 23.69 -15.77
C GLN A 384 -11.38 22.17 -15.71
N ALA A 385 -10.27 21.67 -16.24
CA ALA A 385 -9.94 20.26 -16.24
C ALA A 385 -9.15 19.86 -14.98
N LYS A 386 -9.34 18.62 -14.52
CA LYS A 386 -8.47 17.92 -13.58
C LYS A 386 -8.13 16.53 -14.10
N LEU A 387 -6.91 16.06 -13.80
CA LEU A 387 -6.49 14.68 -14.03
C LEU A 387 -6.60 13.87 -12.73
N ALA A 388 -7.00 12.60 -12.81
CA ALA A 388 -7.00 11.66 -11.70
C ALA A 388 -6.56 10.29 -12.19
N ARG A 389 -5.49 9.75 -11.57
CA ARG A 389 -4.83 8.52 -12.02
C ARG A 389 -5.76 7.30 -11.99
N THR A 390 -6.49 7.12 -10.89
CA THR A 390 -7.31 5.93 -10.66
C THR A 390 -8.78 6.20 -10.94
N GLN A 391 -9.58 5.15 -11.13
CA GLN A 391 -11.00 5.31 -11.44
C GLN A 391 -11.82 5.61 -10.17
N GLU A 392 -11.45 4.99 -9.06
CA GLU A 392 -12.05 5.15 -7.74
C GLU A 392 -12.04 6.63 -7.32
N LEU A 393 -10.97 7.37 -7.61
CA LEU A 393 -10.89 8.81 -7.35
C LEU A 393 -11.84 9.64 -8.24
N ARG A 394 -12.07 9.21 -9.48
CA ARG A 394 -13.02 9.86 -10.42
C ARG A 394 -14.47 9.58 -10.03
N ASP A 395 -14.75 8.37 -9.54
CA ASP A 395 -16.07 7.93 -9.05
C ASP A 395 -16.37 8.46 -7.62
N LEU A 396 -15.35 8.86 -6.87
CA LEU A 396 -15.47 9.43 -5.53
C LEU A 396 -15.90 10.91 -5.55
N LEU A 397 -15.41 11.72 -6.50
CA LEU A 397 -15.65 13.17 -6.51
C LEU A 397 -16.43 13.61 -7.75
N ASN A 398 -17.67 14.08 -7.56
CA ASN A 398 -18.46 14.72 -8.61
C ASN A 398 -17.99 16.17 -8.89
N PRO A 399 -18.42 16.83 -9.99
CA PRO A 399 -17.98 18.18 -10.34
C PRO A 399 -18.20 19.22 -9.23
N GLU A 400 -19.32 19.17 -8.51
CA GLU A 400 -19.62 20.09 -7.40
C GLU A 400 -18.66 19.90 -6.22
N GLN A 401 -18.30 18.65 -5.91
CA GLN A 401 -17.32 18.32 -4.88
C GLN A 401 -15.89 18.71 -5.29
N ILE A 402 -15.52 18.58 -6.57
CA ILE A 402 -14.21 19.08 -7.06
C ILE A 402 -14.14 20.60 -6.90
N GLU A 403 -15.21 21.33 -7.24
CA GLU A 403 -15.29 22.78 -7.00
C GLU A 403 -15.18 23.12 -5.50
N ALA A 404 -15.91 22.41 -4.64
CA ALA A 404 -15.86 22.64 -3.18
C ALA A 404 -14.49 22.37 -2.55
N VAL A 405 -13.76 21.35 -3.02
CA VAL A 405 -12.45 20.94 -2.48
C VAL A 405 -11.30 21.75 -3.06
N PHE A 406 -11.35 22.12 -4.35
CA PHE A 406 -10.23 22.78 -5.04
C PHE A 406 -10.46 24.27 -5.32
N GLY A 407 -11.67 24.80 -5.08
CA GLY A 407 -12.02 26.21 -5.31
C GLY A 407 -12.06 26.63 -6.78
N SER A 408 -11.91 25.69 -7.72
CA SER A 408 -11.91 25.94 -9.15
C SER A 408 -13.30 25.68 -9.74
N LYS A 409 -13.98 26.75 -10.17
CA LYS A 409 -15.36 26.70 -10.67
C LYS A 409 -15.55 25.71 -11.82
N ALA A 410 -16.65 24.96 -11.80
CA ALA A 410 -17.08 24.03 -12.83
C ALA A 410 -16.02 22.98 -13.23
N SER A 411 -15.20 22.52 -12.28
CA SER A 411 -14.12 21.58 -12.58
C SER A 411 -14.63 20.17 -12.88
N ALA A 412 -14.08 19.52 -13.92
CA ALA A 412 -14.43 18.14 -14.29
C ALA A 412 -13.19 17.24 -14.48
N TRP A 413 -13.38 15.94 -14.26
CA TRP A 413 -12.36 14.93 -14.57
C TRP A 413 -12.21 14.72 -16.07
N LEU A 414 -10.97 14.72 -16.54
CA LEU A 414 -10.65 14.21 -17.88
C LEU A 414 -10.78 12.68 -17.93
N THR A 415 -10.96 12.17 -19.15
CA THR A 415 -11.10 10.73 -19.40
C THR A 415 -9.95 9.89 -18.81
N GLY A 416 -10.30 8.78 -18.17
CA GLY A 416 -9.37 7.83 -17.55
C GLY A 416 -8.45 7.07 -18.52
N VAL A 417 -8.55 7.34 -19.82
CA VAL A 417 -7.60 6.85 -20.84
C VAL A 417 -6.28 7.64 -20.80
N ILE A 418 -6.29 8.88 -20.29
CA ILE A 418 -5.11 9.74 -20.20
C ILE A 418 -4.30 9.38 -18.94
N THR A 419 -3.46 8.34 -19.06
CA THR A 419 -2.56 7.87 -18.00
C THR A 419 -1.09 7.89 -18.45
N PRO A 420 -0.11 7.88 -17.52
CA PRO A 420 1.31 7.77 -17.88
C PRO A 420 1.62 6.58 -18.79
N ASP A 421 0.94 5.45 -18.57
CA ASP A 421 1.20 4.17 -19.23
C ASP A 421 0.49 4.02 -20.59
N ARG A 422 -0.52 4.85 -20.88
CA ARG A 422 -1.35 4.77 -22.10
C ARG A 422 -1.20 5.96 -23.04
N GLN A 423 -1.12 7.18 -22.49
CA GLN A 423 -1.10 8.44 -23.25
C GLN A 423 -0.13 9.46 -22.61
N PRO A 424 1.17 9.12 -22.48
CA PRO A 424 2.15 9.98 -21.81
C PRO A 424 2.30 11.36 -22.48
N GLU A 425 2.26 11.40 -23.82
CA GLU A 425 2.37 12.61 -24.65
C GLU A 425 1.28 13.63 -24.28
N ILE A 426 0.01 13.21 -24.35
CA ILE A 426 -1.15 14.05 -23.99
C ILE A 426 -1.07 14.47 -22.53
N ARG A 427 -0.72 13.56 -21.61
CA ARG A 427 -0.63 13.88 -20.18
C ARG A 427 0.47 14.91 -19.89
N SER A 428 1.64 14.80 -20.53
CA SER A 428 2.72 15.77 -20.37
C SER A 428 2.31 17.15 -20.86
N TYR A 429 1.73 17.23 -22.06
CA TYR A 429 1.22 18.48 -22.63
C TYR A 429 0.15 19.14 -21.74
N LEU A 430 -0.82 18.36 -21.24
CA LEU A 430 -1.86 18.86 -20.33
C LEU A 430 -1.27 19.47 -19.05
N MET A 431 -0.29 18.80 -18.44
CA MET A 431 0.32 19.26 -17.19
C MET A 431 1.29 20.43 -17.37
N GLN A 432 2.06 20.45 -18.46
CA GLN A 432 3.16 21.40 -18.69
C GLN A 432 2.72 22.65 -19.47
N GLU A 433 1.99 22.48 -20.58
CA GLU A 433 1.61 23.58 -21.49
C GLU A 433 0.21 24.14 -21.20
N LEU A 434 -0.65 23.33 -20.58
CA LEU A 434 -2.02 23.68 -20.18
C LEU A 434 -2.26 23.71 -18.66
N ASN A 435 -1.23 23.52 -17.83
CA ASN A 435 -1.28 23.63 -16.37
C ASN A 435 -2.45 22.85 -15.69
N VAL A 436 -2.85 21.71 -16.28
CA VAL A 436 -3.92 20.86 -15.76
C VAL A 436 -3.39 20.10 -14.54
N ALA A 437 -3.93 20.41 -13.37
CA ALA A 437 -3.53 19.78 -12.13
C ALA A 437 -3.96 18.30 -12.08
N GLU A 438 -3.00 17.42 -11.79
CA GLU A 438 -3.27 16.03 -11.42
C GLU A 438 -3.57 15.94 -9.92
N VAL A 439 -4.77 15.47 -9.58
CA VAL A 439 -5.19 15.22 -8.22
C VAL A 439 -4.71 13.84 -7.81
N THR A 440 -3.93 13.84 -6.74
CA THR A 440 -3.45 12.66 -6.02
C THR A 440 -4.05 12.64 -4.60
N PRO A 441 -4.11 11.48 -3.92
CA PRO A 441 -4.45 11.38 -2.50
C PRO A 441 -3.72 12.39 -1.61
N ALA A 442 -2.42 12.62 -1.86
CA ALA A 442 -1.60 13.58 -1.13
C ALA A 442 -2.02 15.05 -1.33
N THR A 443 -2.61 15.38 -2.48
CA THR A 443 -3.19 16.70 -2.75
C THR A 443 -4.66 16.82 -2.33
N LEU A 444 -5.41 15.71 -2.34
CA LEU A 444 -6.82 15.66 -1.97
C LEU A 444 -6.99 15.77 -0.46
N VAL A 445 -6.36 14.86 0.30
CA VAL A 445 -6.60 14.71 1.74
C VAL A 445 -6.46 16.05 2.49
N PRO A 446 -5.37 16.84 2.34
CA PRO A 446 -5.23 18.14 3.00
C PRO A 446 -6.32 19.19 2.73
N ARG A 447 -7.17 18.99 1.72
CA ARG A 447 -8.26 19.90 1.34
C ARG A 447 -9.63 19.44 1.83
N LEU A 448 -9.72 18.25 2.43
CA LEU A 448 -10.96 17.74 3.04
C LEU A 448 -11.25 18.48 4.35
N THR A 449 -12.01 19.57 4.26
CA THR A 449 -12.39 20.37 5.43
C THR A 449 -13.47 19.67 6.25
N LYS A 450 -13.59 20.04 7.55
CA LYS A 450 -14.64 19.52 8.44
C LYS A 450 -16.04 19.71 7.85
N SER A 451 -16.34 20.93 7.38
CA SER A 451 -17.63 21.28 6.79
C SER A 451 -17.90 20.56 5.47
N PHE A 452 -16.88 20.29 4.65
CA PHE A 452 -17.02 19.47 3.45
C PHE A 452 -17.40 18.04 3.83
N LEU A 453 -16.69 17.43 4.77
CA LEU A 453 -16.91 16.03 5.19
C LEU A 453 -18.27 15.83 5.88
N GLU A 454 -18.66 16.74 6.78
CA GLU A 454 -19.95 16.68 7.47
C GLU A 454 -21.15 16.79 6.51
N ALA A 455 -20.99 17.46 5.37
CA ALA A 455 -22.02 17.55 4.33
C ALA A 455 -22.17 16.27 3.46
N GLN A 456 -21.25 15.30 3.55
CA GLN A 456 -21.31 14.08 2.73
C GLN A 456 -22.22 12.99 3.33
N SER A 457 -22.71 12.10 2.48
CA SER A 457 -23.47 10.92 2.93
C SER A 457 -22.55 9.87 3.58
N ASP A 458 -23.14 8.99 4.40
CA ASP A 458 -22.37 7.90 5.02
C ASP A 458 -21.78 6.92 3.99
N ASP A 459 -22.48 6.71 2.87
CA ASP A 459 -21.94 5.95 1.73
C ASP A 459 -20.69 6.59 1.12
N TRP A 460 -20.71 7.91 0.96
CA TRP A 460 -19.57 8.64 0.41
C TRP A 460 -18.36 8.58 1.35
N VAL A 461 -18.57 8.76 2.66
CA VAL A 461 -17.49 8.66 3.66
C VAL A 461 -16.93 7.24 3.74
N ARG A 462 -17.79 6.21 3.64
CA ARG A 462 -17.35 4.81 3.49
C ARG A 462 -16.45 4.65 2.27
N ARG A 463 -16.87 5.10 1.09
CA ARG A 463 -16.07 5.04 -0.16
C ARG A 463 -14.75 5.81 -0.07
N LEU A 464 -14.71 6.93 0.66
CA LEU A 464 -13.47 7.64 0.95
C LEU A 464 -12.50 6.78 1.79
N TYR A 465 -12.98 6.10 2.84
CA TYR A 465 -12.13 5.21 3.65
C TYR A 465 -11.62 4.02 2.84
N GLU A 466 -12.47 3.42 2.00
CA GLU A 466 -12.09 2.34 1.08
C GLU A 466 -11.01 2.80 0.09
N PHE A 467 -11.17 3.99 -0.49
CA PHE A 467 -10.17 4.59 -1.39
C PHE A 467 -8.83 4.87 -0.69
N LEU A 468 -8.85 5.27 0.58
CA LEU A 468 -7.64 5.57 1.35
C LEU A 468 -6.95 4.33 1.97
N ASN A 469 -7.62 3.17 1.96
CA ASN A 469 -7.08 1.90 2.45
C ASN A 469 -5.76 1.54 1.74
N GLY A 470 -4.73 1.19 2.49
CA GLY A 470 -3.38 0.91 1.99
C GLY A 470 -2.54 2.14 1.63
N GLN A 471 -3.05 3.36 1.84
CA GLN A 471 -2.35 4.62 1.54
C GLN A 471 -1.98 5.43 2.79
N GLU A 472 -2.31 4.94 3.98
CA GLU A 472 -2.21 5.62 5.27
C GLU A 472 -0.78 5.99 5.63
N ALA A 473 0.17 5.08 5.35
CA ALA A 473 1.59 5.29 5.65
C ALA A 473 2.18 6.49 4.90
N ALA A 474 1.80 6.68 3.63
CA ALA A 474 2.23 7.82 2.82
C ALA A 474 1.54 9.13 3.23
N LEU A 475 0.32 9.05 3.74
CA LEU A 475 -0.55 10.19 4.04
C LEU A 475 -0.60 10.57 5.53
N ARG A 476 0.09 9.82 6.41
CA ARG A 476 0.02 9.89 7.88
C ARG A 476 0.07 11.32 8.43
N ARG A 477 1.05 12.12 7.98
CA ARG A 477 1.26 13.52 8.42
C ARG A 477 0.07 14.45 8.15
N SER A 478 -0.77 14.12 7.17
CA SER A 478 -1.99 14.84 6.83
C SER A 478 -3.17 14.25 7.59
N LEU A 479 -3.30 12.92 7.62
CA LEU A 479 -4.41 12.19 8.28
C LEU A 479 -4.48 12.48 9.79
N ASP A 480 -3.33 12.62 10.47
CA ASP A 480 -3.29 12.97 11.90
C ASP A 480 -3.71 14.42 12.22
N LYS A 481 -3.92 15.28 11.21
CA LYS A 481 -4.29 16.70 11.37
C LYS A 481 -5.71 17.03 10.95
N ILE A 482 -6.37 16.11 10.24
CA ILE A 482 -7.62 16.39 9.54
C ILE A 482 -8.74 15.70 10.30
N PRO A 483 -9.87 16.38 10.54
CA PRO A 483 -11.04 15.76 11.14
C PRO A 483 -11.71 14.84 10.12
N LEU A 484 -11.11 13.68 9.88
CA LEU A 484 -11.55 12.71 8.89
C LEU A 484 -12.65 11.79 9.46
N ILE A 485 -12.60 11.51 10.76
CA ILE A 485 -13.35 10.41 11.37
C ILE A 485 -14.76 10.84 11.74
N ARG A 486 -15.77 10.24 11.08
CA ARG A 486 -17.20 10.49 11.36
C ARG A 486 -17.70 9.75 12.61
N LEU A 487 -18.24 10.50 13.55
CA LEU A 487 -18.87 9.99 14.77
C LEU A 487 -20.35 9.66 14.57
N GLU A 488 -20.95 8.93 15.50
CA GLU A 488 -22.39 8.59 15.47
C GLU A 488 -23.31 9.80 15.32
N ASP A 489 -23.00 10.93 15.96
CA ASP A 489 -23.73 12.21 15.85
C ASP A 489 -23.63 12.87 14.46
N GLY A 490 -22.78 12.33 13.57
CA GLY A 490 -22.54 12.83 12.21
C GLY A 490 -21.41 13.85 12.11
N THR A 491 -20.88 14.33 13.24
CA THR A 491 -19.75 15.26 13.28
C THR A 491 -18.43 14.55 12.97
N HIS A 492 -17.40 15.32 12.62
CA HIS A 492 -16.07 14.78 12.34
C HIS A 492 -14.97 15.24 13.32
N VAL A 493 -14.07 14.31 13.66
CA VAL A 493 -12.90 14.49 14.55
C VAL A 493 -11.61 13.92 13.95
N VAL A 494 -10.46 14.36 14.47
CA VAL A 494 -9.15 13.74 14.15
C VAL A 494 -9.10 12.34 14.73
N GLY A 495 -8.41 11.39 14.08
CA GLY A 495 -8.33 10.02 14.61
C GLY A 495 -7.53 9.91 15.91
N ARG A 496 -6.43 10.67 16.00
CA ARG A 496 -5.56 10.73 17.18
C ARG A 496 -5.10 12.16 17.46
N GLU A 497 -4.92 12.48 18.73
CA GLU A 497 -4.33 13.74 19.20
C GLU A 497 -3.34 13.43 20.33
N ASN A 498 -2.12 13.96 20.27
CA ASN A 498 -1.05 13.70 21.24
C ASN A 498 -0.79 12.20 21.52
N GLY A 499 -1.04 11.33 20.53
CA GLY A 499 -0.90 9.88 20.65
C GLY A 499 -2.13 9.14 21.17
N ALA A 500 -3.10 9.81 21.80
CA ALA A 500 -4.36 9.20 22.24
C ALA A 500 -5.38 9.12 21.09
N ALA A 501 -6.19 8.07 21.06
CA ALA A 501 -7.34 7.98 20.15
C ALA A 501 -8.45 8.94 20.59
N LYS A 502 -9.14 9.56 19.62
CA LYS A 502 -10.25 10.49 19.84
C LYS A 502 -11.61 9.96 19.39
N ALA A 503 -11.59 8.86 18.65
CA ALA A 503 -12.75 8.10 18.21
C ALA A 503 -12.40 6.61 18.29
N PHE A 504 -13.40 5.76 18.49
CA PHE A 504 -13.26 4.32 18.63
C PHE A 504 -14.22 3.57 17.69
N LEU A 505 -13.86 2.35 17.29
CA LEU A 505 -14.72 1.50 16.47
C LEU A 505 -16.01 1.12 17.23
N PRO A 506 -17.14 0.91 16.52
CA PRO A 506 -18.35 0.39 17.14
C PRO A 506 -18.10 -1.00 17.74
N SER A 507 -18.35 -1.14 19.04
CA SER A 507 -18.35 -2.42 19.75
C SER A 507 -19.77 -2.80 20.19
N ALA A 508 -19.95 -4.04 20.66
CA ALA A 508 -21.22 -4.49 21.22
C ALA A 508 -21.59 -3.84 22.58
N ILE A 509 -20.70 -3.03 23.16
CA ILE A 509 -20.83 -2.46 24.50
C ILE A 509 -20.90 -0.94 24.40
N LYS A 510 -21.93 -0.33 25.00
CA LYS A 510 -22.09 1.12 25.04
C LYS A 510 -21.11 1.73 26.04
N THR A 511 -20.07 2.38 25.52
CA THR A 511 -19.06 3.13 26.29
C THR A 511 -19.38 4.63 26.30
N GLY A 512 -18.66 5.39 27.13
CA GLY A 512 -18.70 6.86 27.15
C GLY A 512 -17.78 7.52 26.11
N PHE A 513 -17.01 6.74 25.35
CA PHE A 513 -16.11 7.29 24.33
C PHE A 513 -16.86 7.68 23.04
N PRO A 514 -16.32 8.62 22.24
CA PRO A 514 -16.85 8.93 20.92
C PRO A 514 -16.72 7.74 19.96
N THR A 515 -17.86 7.14 19.58
CA THR A 515 -17.92 6.00 18.67
C THR A 515 -18.04 6.46 17.22
N ILE A 516 -17.33 5.78 16.31
CA ILE A 516 -17.44 5.97 14.86
C ILE A 516 -18.82 5.49 14.38
N ARG A 517 -19.44 6.21 13.44
CA ARG A 517 -20.76 5.81 12.92
C ARG A 517 -20.72 4.41 12.27
N PRO A 518 -21.57 3.44 12.68
CA PRO A 518 -21.52 2.07 12.15
C PRO A 518 -21.60 1.95 10.62
N ALA A 519 -22.38 2.83 9.96
CA ALA A 519 -22.56 2.83 8.51
C ALA A 519 -21.25 3.08 7.72
N VAL A 520 -20.33 3.90 8.23
CA VAL A 520 -19.03 4.14 7.57
C VAL A 520 -18.03 3.01 7.83
N CYS A 521 -18.32 2.13 8.80
CA CYS A 521 -17.56 0.92 9.15
C CYS A 521 -18.16 -0.38 8.59
N ALA A 522 -19.10 -0.29 7.63
CA ALA A 522 -19.81 -1.45 7.09
C ALA A 522 -18.94 -2.36 6.20
N SER A 523 -17.84 -1.83 5.66
CA SER A 523 -16.92 -2.53 4.75
C SER A 523 -15.64 -2.98 5.44
N VAL A 524 -15.08 -4.10 4.98
CA VAL A 524 -13.81 -4.67 5.46
C VAL A 524 -12.65 -3.71 5.18
N ASP A 525 -12.63 -3.07 4.01
CA ASP A 525 -11.58 -2.11 3.63
C ASP A 525 -11.66 -0.82 4.47
N ALA A 526 -12.88 -0.31 4.69
CA ALA A 526 -13.10 0.85 5.55
C ALA A 526 -12.69 0.58 7.01
N ARG A 527 -12.97 -0.62 7.55
CA ARG A 527 -12.48 -1.05 8.87
C ARG A 527 -10.95 -1.18 8.90
N SER A 528 -10.36 -1.78 7.87
CA SER A 528 -8.90 -1.96 7.75
C SER A 528 -8.17 -0.63 7.77
N PHE A 529 -8.65 0.35 7.00
CA PHE A 529 -8.15 1.73 7.00
C PHE A 529 -8.18 2.35 8.41
N LEU A 530 -9.31 2.27 9.12
CA LEU A 530 -9.46 2.81 10.47
C LEU A 530 -8.52 2.14 11.49
N ILE A 531 -8.35 0.82 11.40
CA ILE A 531 -7.39 0.07 12.23
C ILE A 531 -5.95 0.49 11.90
N ALA A 532 -5.60 0.71 10.63
CA ALA A 532 -4.31 1.23 10.20
C ALA A 532 -4.03 2.67 10.67
N LEU A 533 -5.08 3.47 10.92
CA LEU A 533 -4.94 4.76 11.62
C LEU A 533 -4.58 4.61 13.11
N GLY A 534 -4.69 3.40 13.66
CA GLY A 534 -4.52 3.11 15.09
C GLY A 534 -5.79 3.38 15.90
N ILE A 535 -6.95 3.23 15.26
CA ILE A 535 -8.26 3.31 15.92
C ILE A 535 -8.74 1.88 16.19
N THR A 536 -9.00 1.57 17.45
CA THR A 536 -9.46 0.26 17.91
C THR A 536 -10.88 0.34 18.46
N GLU A 537 -11.46 -0.79 18.82
CA GLU A 537 -12.60 -0.81 19.75
C GLU A 537 -12.19 -0.22 21.11
N PRO A 538 -13.14 0.33 21.88
CA PRO A 538 -12.86 0.92 23.18
C PRO A 538 -12.57 -0.15 24.24
N ASP A 539 -11.51 0.06 25.02
CA ASP A 539 -11.15 -0.80 26.16
C ASP A 539 -12.11 -0.55 27.34
N GLN A 540 -12.65 -1.63 27.92
CA GLN A 540 -13.65 -1.57 28.99
C GLN A 540 -13.09 -1.01 30.30
N VAL A 541 -11.81 -1.26 30.61
CA VAL A 541 -11.14 -0.68 31.78
C VAL A 541 -10.93 0.81 31.56
N ASP A 542 -10.50 1.22 30.37
CA ASP A 542 -10.31 2.64 30.05
C ASP A 542 -11.62 3.42 30.08
N ASP A 543 -12.74 2.82 29.64
CA ASP A 543 -14.07 3.45 29.75
C ASP A 543 -14.48 3.66 31.21
N VAL A 544 -14.30 2.64 32.05
CA VAL A 544 -14.58 2.74 33.48
C VAL A 544 -13.70 3.82 34.13
N VAL A 545 -12.40 3.81 33.88
CA VAL A 545 -11.45 4.74 34.52
C VAL A 545 -11.63 6.19 34.05
N LEU A 546 -11.90 6.43 32.76
CA LEU A 546 -11.93 7.77 32.17
C LEU A 546 -13.33 8.39 32.08
N ASN A 547 -14.40 7.59 31.97
CA ASN A 547 -15.76 8.10 31.75
C ASN A 547 -16.73 7.77 32.91
N LEU A 548 -16.54 6.65 33.62
CA LEU A 548 -17.43 6.23 34.72
C LEU A 548 -16.96 6.75 36.08
N LEU A 549 -15.75 6.42 36.53
CA LEU A 549 -15.25 6.79 37.87
C LEU A 549 -15.25 8.32 38.13
N PRO A 550 -15.00 9.21 37.16
CA PRO A 550 -15.12 10.66 37.37
C PRO A 550 -16.54 11.16 37.70
N LYS A 551 -17.60 10.34 37.58
CA LYS A 551 -18.92 10.65 38.15
C LYS A 551 -18.86 10.65 39.68
N TYR A 552 -18.20 9.66 40.26
CA TYR A 552 -18.11 9.37 41.70
C TYR A 552 -17.02 10.18 42.42
N GLN A 553 -16.27 11.01 41.68
CA GLN A 553 -15.22 11.91 42.22
C GLN A 553 -15.71 13.36 42.38
N ARG A 554 -16.99 13.64 42.11
CA ARG A 554 -17.60 14.98 42.23
C ARG A 554 -18.10 15.23 43.66
N GLU A 555 -18.19 16.50 44.06
CA GLU A 555 -18.66 16.89 45.40
C GLU A 555 -20.13 16.49 45.68
N ALA A 556 -20.93 16.32 44.63
CA ALA A 556 -22.26 15.73 44.70
C ALA A 556 -22.37 14.58 43.69
N VAL A 557 -22.77 13.40 44.18
CA VAL A 557 -23.04 12.20 43.38
C VAL A 557 -24.56 12.01 43.36
N ASP A 558 -25.16 12.23 42.20
CA ASP A 558 -26.59 12.07 41.95
C ASP A 558 -26.77 10.95 40.93
N VAL A 559 -27.07 9.75 41.43
CA VAL A 559 -27.24 8.52 40.65
C VAL A 559 -28.39 7.74 41.31
N ASP A 560 -29.37 7.33 40.50
CA ASP A 560 -30.48 6.49 40.95
C ASP A 560 -30.05 5.02 41.12
N GLU A 561 -30.91 4.21 41.73
CA GLU A 561 -30.59 2.82 42.06
C GLU A 561 -30.32 1.96 40.81
N GLU A 562 -31.09 2.16 39.73
CA GLU A 562 -30.87 1.49 38.44
C GLU A 562 -29.57 1.93 37.76
N GLY A 563 -29.28 3.24 37.74
CA GLY A 563 -28.04 3.79 37.19
C GLY A 563 -26.80 3.36 37.97
N TYR A 564 -26.90 3.25 39.29
CA TYR A 564 -25.84 2.75 40.15
C TYR A 564 -25.57 1.27 39.88
N ALA A 565 -26.62 0.43 39.83
CA ALA A 565 -26.47 -0.99 39.47
C ALA A 565 -25.85 -1.18 38.08
N ALA A 566 -26.23 -0.37 37.09
CA ALA A 566 -25.67 -0.40 35.74
C ALA A 566 -24.20 0.07 35.65
N ASP A 567 -23.77 0.97 36.54
CA ASP A 567 -22.37 1.39 36.64
C ASP A 567 -21.52 0.35 37.38
N ILE A 568 -22.03 -0.27 38.46
CA ILE A 568 -21.38 -1.38 39.17
C ILE A 568 -21.19 -2.60 38.26
N GLU A 569 -22.17 -2.94 37.42
CA GLU A 569 -22.05 -4.03 36.45
C GLU A 569 -20.99 -3.75 35.37
N ARG A 570 -20.77 -2.49 34.98
CA ARG A 570 -19.67 -2.10 34.09
C ARG A 570 -18.31 -2.26 34.76
N ILE A 571 -18.20 -1.84 36.03
CA ILE A 571 -16.99 -2.05 36.84
C ILE A 571 -16.67 -3.56 36.97
N ARG A 572 -17.68 -4.41 37.20
CA ARG A 572 -17.54 -5.87 37.27
C ARG A 572 -17.06 -6.48 35.95
N LYS A 573 -17.65 -6.08 34.81
CA LYS A 573 -17.22 -6.54 33.47
C LYS A 573 -15.77 -6.15 33.18
N ALA A 574 -15.38 -4.91 33.48
CA ALA A 574 -14.00 -4.45 33.32
C ALA A 574 -13.00 -5.19 34.23
N PHE A 575 -13.41 -5.61 35.44
CA PHE A 575 -12.57 -6.38 36.36
C PHE A 575 -12.25 -7.80 35.86
N ASN A 576 -13.12 -8.37 35.02
CA ASN A 576 -12.95 -9.68 34.40
C ASN A 576 -12.06 -9.64 33.14
N THR A 577 -11.29 -8.58 32.92
CA THR A 577 -10.25 -8.53 31.88
C THR A 577 -9.16 -9.58 32.11
N ASP A 578 -8.73 -10.20 31.01
CA ASP A 578 -7.58 -11.10 30.89
C ASP A 578 -6.23 -10.36 31.03
N SER A 579 -6.21 -9.06 30.72
CA SER A 579 -5.02 -8.22 30.84
C SER A 579 -4.69 -7.89 32.30
N LYS A 580 -3.69 -8.57 32.86
CA LYS A 580 -3.17 -8.30 34.21
C LYS A 580 -2.85 -6.81 34.44
N THR A 581 -2.26 -6.14 33.44
CA THR A 581 -1.89 -4.71 33.52
C THR A 581 -3.13 -3.81 33.59
N GLN A 582 -4.16 -4.07 32.77
CA GLN A 582 -5.40 -3.28 32.82
C GLN A 582 -6.17 -3.57 34.12
N ARG A 583 -6.21 -4.83 34.59
CA ARG A 583 -6.80 -5.17 35.89
C ARG A 583 -6.12 -4.43 37.04
N GLU A 584 -4.80 -4.31 37.02
CA GLU A 584 -4.02 -3.59 38.05
C GLU A 584 -4.22 -2.06 37.97
N LYS A 585 -4.38 -1.50 36.76
CA LYS A 585 -4.79 -0.10 36.53
C LYS A 585 -6.19 0.18 37.08
N LEU A 586 -7.17 -0.66 36.75
CA LEU A 586 -8.54 -0.56 37.24
C LEU A 586 -8.57 -0.59 38.77
N LEU A 587 -7.94 -1.59 39.39
CA LEU A 587 -7.88 -1.73 40.84
C LEU A 587 -7.24 -0.52 41.53
N THR A 588 -6.26 0.11 40.90
CA THR A 588 -5.63 1.33 41.44
C THR A 588 -6.61 2.50 41.42
N ALA A 589 -7.33 2.72 40.32
CA ALA A 589 -8.35 3.78 40.24
C ALA A 589 -9.56 3.53 41.16
N LEU A 590 -10.00 2.28 41.31
CA LEU A 590 -11.09 1.89 42.21
C LEU A 590 -10.72 2.07 43.70
N ARG A 591 -9.47 1.76 44.10
CA ARG A 591 -8.98 1.99 45.47
C ARG A 591 -9.08 3.46 45.91
N ASP A 592 -8.78 4.37 44.99
CA ASP A 592 -8.74 5.81 45.25
C ASP A 592 -10.09 6.52 45.05
N THR A 593 -11.09 5.86 44.47
CA THR A 593 -12.42 6.44 44.20
C THR A 593 -13.44 6.01 45.26
N SER A 594 -14.24 6.97 45.77
CA SER A 594 -15.38 6.66 46.64
C SER A 594 -16.56 6.27 45.77
N PHE A 595 -16.83 4.98 45.58
CA PHE A 595 -17.94 4.50 44.75
C PHE A 595 -18.83 3.45 45.44
N VAL A 596 -18.47 2.96 46.63
CA VAL A 596 -19.20 1.86 47.28
C VAL A 596 -20.20 2.44 48.28
N MET A 597 -21.49 2.10 48.10
CA MET A 597 -22.53 2.38 49.10
C MET A 597 -22.28 1.57 50.37
N VAL A 598 -22.23 2.26 51.50
CA VAL A 598 -21.95 1.69 52.83
C VAL A 598 -22.85 2.30 53.89
N VAL A 599 -23.08 1.54 54.97
CA VAL A 599 -23.73 2.03 56.19
C VAL A 599 -22.70 2.25 57.30
N ASP A 600 -22.82 3.34 58.05
CA ASP A 600 -22.11 3.50 59.33
C ASP A 600 -22.80 2.62 60.40
N THR A 601 -22.04 1.75 61.05
CA THR A 601 -22.61 0.79 62.01
C THR A 601 -23.12 1.41 63.31
N GLY A 602 -22.83 2.68 63.58
CA GLY A 602 -23.30 3.41 64.76
C GLY A 602 -24.66 4.08 64.58
N ASP A 603 -24.95 4.64 63.40
CA ASP A 603 -26.19 5.39 63.14
C ASP A 603 -27.04 4.87 61.96
N ALA A 604 -26.57 3.82 61.27
CA ALA A 604 -27.20 3.18 60.12
C ALA A 604 -27.47 4.11 58.92
N LYS A 605 -26.82 5.28 58.83
CA LYS A 605 -26.94 6.14 57.65
C LYS A 605 -26.06 5.61 56.50
N GLY A 606 -26.58 5.76 55.29
CA GLY A 606 -25.87 5.46 54.05
C GLY A 606 -24.86 6.55 53.68
N TYR A 607 -23.69 6.15 53.21
CA TYR A 607 -22.61 7.00 52.71
C TYR A 607 -21.97 6.34 51.46
N VAL A 608 -21.23 7.13 50.67
CA VAL A 608 -20.35 6.61 49.61
C VAL A 608 -18.91 6.62 50.10
N ALA A 609 -18.24 5.47 50.09
CA ALA A 609 -16.89 5.32 50.63
C ALA A 609 -15.92 4.64 49.67
N LYS A 610 -14.61 4.76 49.97
CA LYS A 610 -13.54 4.07 49.24
C LYS A 610 -13.46 2.60 49.70
N PRO A 611 -13.21 1.63 48.81
CA PRO A 611 -13.02 0.23 49.20
C PRO A 611 -11.95 0.04 50.30
N VAL A 612 -10.89 0.85 50.30
CA VAL A 612 -9.80 0.79 51.28
C VAL A 612 -10.18 1.23 52.70
N SER A 613 -11.35 1.86 52.91
CA SER A 613 -11.81 2.33 54.22
C SER A 613 -12.95 1.51 54.83
N ILE A 614 -13.46 0.49 54.12
CA ILE A 614 -14.70 -0.20 54.48
C ILE A 614 -14.48 -1.68 54.83
N TYR A 615 -15.50 -2.30 55.39
CA TYR A 615 -15.58 -3.73 55.64
C TYR A 615 -16.65 -4.40 54.76
N ILE A 616 -16.42 -5.65 54.39
CA ILE A 616 -17.40 -6.45 53.64
C ILE A 616 -18.53 -6.88 54.59
N ALA A 617 -19.76 -6.84 54.09
CA ALA A 617 -20.97 -7.26 54.80
C ALA A 617 -20.95 -8.77 55.10
N THR A 618 -20.38 -9.14 56.26
CA THR A 618 -20.52 -10.46 56.86
C THR A 618 -21.31 -10.32 58.16
N ASP A 619 -22.14 -11.33 58.49
CA ASP A 619 -22.98 -11.30 59.70
C ASP A 619 -22.14 -11.10 60.97
N ARG A 620 -20.97 -11.75 61.03
CA ARG A 620 -19.97 -11.59 62.10
C ARG A 620 -19.54 -10.12 62.25
N LEU A 621 -19.15 -9.42 61.18
CA LEU A 621 -18.70 -8.03 61.29
C LEU A 621 -19.83 -7.05 61.55
N LYS A 622 -21.03 -7.28 60.99
CA LYS A 622 -22.22 -6.49 61.31
C LYS A 622 -22.55 -6.57 62.80
N GLN A 623 -22.57 -7.78 63.37
CA GLN A 623 -22.81 -8.00 64.79
C GLN A 623 -21.66 -7.45 65.66
N LEU A 624 -20.41 -7.60 65.23
CA LEU A 624 -19.23 -7.08 65.94
C LEU A 624 -19.23 -5.56 66.06
N PHE A 625 -19.63 -4.82 65.02
CA PHE A 625 -19.55 -3.36 65.00
C PHE A 625 -20.89 -2.63 65.17
N ALA A 626 -22.03 -3.33 65.26
CA ALA A 626 -23.33 -2.70 65.55
C ALA A 626 -23.28 -1.75 66.76
N GLY A 627 -23.66 -0.49 66.58
CA GLY A 627 -23.58 0.58 67.59
C GLY A 627 -22.21 1.29 67.69
N VAL A 628 -21.25 0.96 66.84
CA VAL A 628 -19.92 1.60 66.78
C VAL A 628 -19.88 2.59 65.61
N SER A 629 -19.78 3.89 65.91
CA SER A 629 -19.68 4.95 64.91
C SER A 629 -18.32 5.00 64.22
N GLY A 630 -18.26 5.47 62.97
CA GLY A 630 -17.02 5.60 62.19
C GLY A 630 -16.49 4.28 61.64
N VAL A 631 -17.32 3.23 61.66
CA VAL A 631 -17.05 1.94 61.02
C VAL A 631 -18.06 1.74 59.89
N PHE A 632 -17.54 1.63 58.67
CA PHE A 632 -18.35 1.51 57.46
C PHE A 632 -18.38 0.07 56.96
N ILE A 633 -19.59 -0.49 56.80
CA ILE A 633 -19.82 -1.81 56.20
C ILE A 633 -20.56 -1.62 54.86
N VAL A 634 -20.22 -2.42 53.84
CA VAL A 634 -20.95 -2.48 52.56
C VAL A 634 -22.47 -2.56 52.81
N ASP A 635 -23.24 -1.72 52.15
CA ASP A 635 -24.70 -1.79 52.22
C ASP A 635 -25.21 -2.92 51.33
N ASP A 636 -25.49 -4.07 51.95
CA ASP A 636 -26.07 -5.22 51.27
C ASP A 636 -27.59 -5.13 51.08
N GLY A 637 -28.20 -3.96 51.33
CA GLY A 637 -29.52 -3.62 50.79
C GLY A 637 -29.52 -3.63 49.25
N TYR A 638 -28.42 -3.18 48.62
CA TYR A 638 -28.27 -3.16 47.17
C TYR A 638 -27.93 -4.55 46.59
N ASP A 639 -28.79 -5.08 45.72
CA ASP A 639 -28.58 -6.37 45.04
C ASP A 639 -27.25 -6.41 44.27
N CYS A 640 -26.86 -5.30 43.64
CA CYS A 640 -25.60 -5.19 42.89
C CYS A 640 -24.33 -5.23 43.76
N LEU A 641 -24.46 -5.11 45.09
CA LEU A 641 -23.33 -5.23 46.05
C LEU A 641 -23.24 -6.62 46.70
N ARG A 642 -24.11 -7.57 46.32
CA ARG A 642 -24.12 -8.96 46.81
C ARG A 642 -23.34 -9.91 45.88
N GLY A 643 -23.16 -11.15 46.35
CA GLY A 643 -22.53 -12.24 45.59
C GLY A 643 -21.01 -12.33 45.75
N GLU A 644 -20.42 -13.50 45.42
CA GLU A 644 -18.98 -13.71 45.59
C GLU A 644 -18.13 -12.91 44.61
N GLU A 645 -18.54 -12.75 43.35
CA GLU A 645 -17.79 -11.94 42.37
C GLU A 645 -17.59 -10.49 42.83
N MET A 646 -18.59 -9.92 43.52
CA MET A 646 -18.50 -8.58 44.09
C MET A 646 -17.62 -8.55 45.35
N ARG A 647 -17.67 -9.60 46.19
CA ARG A 647 -16.76 -9.75 47.33
C ARG A 647 -15.31 -9.81 46.85
N GLU A 648 -15.00 -10.62 45.84
CA GLU A 648 -13.66 -10.70 45.22
C GLU A 648 -13.18 -9.35 44.68
N LEU A 649 -14.05 -8.62 43.97
CA LEU A 649 -13.74 -7.28 43.46
C LEU A 649 -13.41 -6.30 44.60
N LEU A 650 -14.24 -6.26 45.64
CA LEU A 650 -14.05 -5.37 46.78
C LEU A 650 -12.81 -5.76 47.62
N GLU A 651 -12.50 -7.05 47.81
CA GLU A 651 -11.27 -7.51 48.45
C GLU A 651 -10.02 -7.13 47.64
N ALA A 652 -10.06 -7.31 46.32
CA ALA A 652 -8.98 -6.85 45.43
C ALA A 652 -8.80 -5.32 45.49
N CYS A 653 -9.88 -4.57 45.76
CA CYS A 653 -9.85 -3.14 46.02
C CYS A 653 -9.48 -2.76 47.49
N GLY A 654 -9.29 -3.72 48.39
CA GLY A 654 -8.81 -3.46 49.77
C GLY A 654 -9.89 -3.30 50.84
N ALA A 655 -11.15 -3.67 50.55
CA ALA A 655 -12.15 -3.95 51.58
C ALA A 655 -11.74 -5.20 52.37
N LEU A 656 -12.08 -5.26 53.66
CA LEU A 656 -11.67 -6.36 54.54
C LEU A 656 -12.86 -7.10 55.15
N ARG A 657 -12.72 -8.42 55.34
CA ARG A 657 -13.65 -9.27 56.10
C ARG A 657 -13.13 -9.63 57.51
N TYR A 658 -12.16 -8.88 58.02
CA TYR A 658 -11.57 -9.00 59.36
C TYR A 658 -11.18 -7.61 59.88
N PRO A 659 -11.02 -7.39 61.21
CA PRO A 659 -10.72 -6.08 61.80
C PRO A 659 -9.48 -5.43 61.17
N ARG A 660 -9.58 -4.15 60.77
CA ARG A 660 -8.55 -3.46 59.99
C ARG A 660 -7.41 -2.98 60.89
N PRO A 661 -6.17 -3.50 60.76
CA PRO A 661 -5.02 -2.93 61.47
C PRO A 661 -4.62 -1.58 60.86
N LEU A 662 -4.38 -0.60 61.72
CA LEU A 662 -3.86 0.73 61.40
C LEU A 662 -2.54 0.94 62.18
N GLU A 663 -1.58 1.64 61.58
CA GLU A 663 -0.31 1.97 62.25
C GLU A 663 -0.57 3.03 63.34
N ALA A 664 -0.10 2.76 64.57
CA ALA A 664 -0.40 3.57 65.73
C ALA A 664 0.38 4.91 65.72
N PRO A 665 -0.25 6.07 66.01
CA PRO A 665 0.37 7.38 65.81
C PRO A 665 1.54 7.70 66.75
N THR A 666 1.65 7.04 67.91
CA THR A 666 2.77 7.19 68.86
C THR A 666 3.04 5.86 69.56
N ALA A 667 4.09 5.15 69.13
CA ALA A 667 4.21 3.72 69.40
C ALA A 667 4.88 3.32 70.75
N LEU A 668 5.90 4.05 71.23
CA LEU A 668 6.59 3.76 72.50
C LEU A 668 7.21 5.03 73.12
N SER A 669 7.19 5.11 74.45
CA SER A 669 7.90 6.15 75.22
C SER A 669 9.43 5.98 75.18
N PHE A 670 10.16 7.01 75.60
CA PHE A 670 11.62 6.97 75.69
C PHE A 670 12.13 5.88 76.65
N GLU A 671 11.43 5.64 77.76
CA GLU A 671 11.80 4.63 78.75
C GLU A 671 11.55 3.22 78.22
N GLU A 672 10.41 2.96 77.57
CA GLU A 672 10.12 1.66 76.94
C GLU A 672 11.13 1.33 75.83
N LYS A 673 11.50 2.31 74.98
CA LYS A 673 12.58 2.16 73.99
C LYS A 673 13.93 1.84 74.62
N LYS A 674 14.24 2.42 75.79
CA LYS A 674 15.48 2.16 76.53
C LYS A 674 15.47 0.75 77.15
N GLU A 675 14.32 0.30 77.64
CA GLU A 675 14.15 -1.03 78.22
C GLU A 675 14.23 -2.15 77.16
N LEU A 676 13.61 -1.97 75.99
CA LEU A 676 13.75 -2.92 74.88
C LEU A 676 15.21 -3.04 74.40
N ARG A 677 15.94 -1.93 74.35
CA ARG A 677 17.39 -1.90 74.08
C ARG A 677 18.20 -2.65 75.15
N ARG A 678 17.92 -2.39 76.44
CA ARG A 678 18.53 -3.11 77.57
C ARG A 678 18.30 -4.62 77.49
N LYS A 679 17.07 -5.07 77.19
CA LYS A 679 16.73 -6.49 77.02
C LYS A 679 17.46 -7.18 75.85
N THR A 680 17.91 -6.41 74.86
CA THR A 680 18.73 -6.93 73.74
C THR A 680 20.25 -6.80 73.95
N GLY A 681 20.70 -6.33 75.11
CA GLY A 681 22.13 -6.26 75.47
C GLY A 681 22.88 -4.99 75.03
N TYR A 682 22.24 -4.06 74.31
CA TYR A 682 22.87 -2.86 73.77
C TYR A 682 22.12 -1.60 74.21
N VAL A 683 22.70 -0.84 75.15
CA VAL A 683 22.01 0.28 75.85
C VAL A 683 22.15 1.64 75.12
N GLU A 684 23.10 1.76 74.19
CA GLU A 684 23.41 3.02 73.51
C GLU A 684 22.34 3.47 72.49
N LEU A 685 22.44 4.73 72.03
CA LEU A 685 21.54 5.33 71.05
C LEU A 685 22.01 5.01 69.63
N GLY A 686 21.18 4.29 68.87
CA GLY A 686 21.43 3.95 67.47
C GLY A 686 20.93 5.00 66.47
N ALA A 687 21.37 4.88 65.22
CA ALA A 687 20.85 5.69 64.12
C ALA A 687 19.59 5.06 63.51
N LYS A 688 18.78 5.87 62.82
CA LYS A 688 17.57 5.46 62.07
C LYS A 688 16.58 4.63 62.90
N GLU A 689 16.06 5.21 63.98
CA GLU A 689 14.94 4.60 64.71
C GLU A 689 13.68 4.55 63.84
N ARG A 690 13.03 3.38 63.75
CA ARG A 690 11.65 3.23 63.29
C ARG A 690 10.91 2.33 64.27
N VAL A 691 9.79 2.80 64.79
CA VAL A 691 8.83 1.97 65.52
C VAL A 691 7.60 1.80 64.64
N VAL A 692 7.13 0.57 64.51
CA VAL A 692 5.84 0.22 63.89
C VAL A 692 5.01 -0.46 64.98
N ASP A 693 3.80 0.00 65.23
CA ASP A 693 2.88 -0.56 66.22
C ASP A 693 1.46 -0.48 65.67
N TRP A 694 0.53 -1.29 66.18
CA TRP A 694 -0.77 -1.53 65.55
C TRP A 694 -1.95 -1.30 66.50
N VAL A 695 -2.96 -0.57 66.01
CA VAL A 695 -4.32 -0.51 66.57
C VAL A 695 -5.30 -1.14 65.59
N LEU A 696 -6.50 -1.51 66.04
CA LEU A 696 -7.55 -2.05 65.16
C LEU A 696 -8.68 -1.01 65.00
N ASN A 697 -9.07 -0.71 63.76
CA ASN A 697 -10.08 0.31 63.47
C ASN A 697 -11.43 -0.06 64.10
N GLY A 698 -11.97 0.84 64.91
CA GLY A 698 -13.21 0.65 65.65
C GLY A 698 -13.08 -0.12 66.97
N LEU A 699 -11.93 -0.70 67.31
CA LEU A 699 -11.80 -1.55 68.52
C LEU A 699 -11.95 -0.76 69.83
N ASP A 700 -11.33 0.42 69.97
CA ASP A 700 -11.46 1.20 71.20
C ASP A 700 -12.91 1.67 71.42
N ALA A 701 -13.58 2.14 70.36
CA ALA A 701 -14.99 2.51 70.41
C ALA A 701 -15.92 1.31 70.69
N LEU A 702 -15.55 0.11 70.23
CA LEU A 702 -16.24 -1.15 70.57
C LEU A 702 -16.04 -1.51 72.05
N ILE A 703 -14.82 -1.40 72.58
CA ILE A 703 -14.51 -1.65 74.00
C ILE A 703 -15.28 -0.65 74.90
N ASP A 704 -15.30 0.63 74.53
CA ASP A 704 -16.04 1.68 75.24
C ASP A 704 -17.58 1.57 75.09
N LEU A 705 -18.07 0.70 74.19
CA LEU A 705 -19.48 0.34 74.05
C LEU A 705 -19.87 -0.84 74.96
N LEU A 706 -18.98 -1.82 75.19
CA LEU A 706 -19.30 -3.06 75.94
C LEU A 706 -20.01 -2.81 77.28
N PRO A 707 -19.60 -1.88 78.17
CA PRO A 707 -20.27 -1.67 79.45
C PRO A 707 -21.73 -1.21 79.33
N LYS A 708 -22.11 -0.61 78.20
CA LYS A 708 -23.44 -0.06 77.91
C LYS A 708 -24.43 -1.11 77.36
N LEU A 709 -23.95 -2.30 77.02
CA LEU A 709 -24.74 -3.42 76.50
C LEU A 709 -25.32 -4.28 77.63
N THR A 710 -26.37 -5.06 77.34
CA THR A 710 -26.92 -6.06 78.29
C THR A 710 -25.92 -7.21 78.54
N PRO A 711 -26.04 -7.98 79.63
CA PRO A 711 -25.14 -9.10 79.92
C PRO A 711 -25.01 -10.11 78.77
N GLU A 712 -26.13 -10.45 78.11
CA GLU A 712 -26.17 -11.37 76.98
C GLU A 712 -25.43 -10.79 75.76
N GLN A 713 -25.65 -9.50 75.49
CA GLN A 713 -24.98 -8.78 74.41
C GLN A 713 -23.48 -8.61 74.67
N ARG A 714 -23.06 -8.43 75.93
CA ARG A 714 -21.64 -8.40 76.32
C ARG A 714 -20.95 -9.73 76.05
N ILE A 715 -21.58 -10.84 76.47
CA ILE A 715 -21.05 -12.19 76.26
C ILE A 715 -20.86 -12.46 74.77
N GLU A 716 -21.89 -12.20 73.98
CA GLU A 716 -21.84 -12.41 72.53
C GLU A 716 -20.83 -11.48 71.84
N ARG A 717 -20.77 -10.21 72.21
CA ARG A 717 -19.82 -9.26 71.61
C ARG A 717 -18.37 -9.59 71.96
N ALA A 718 -18.10 -10.05 73.19
CA ALA A 718 -16.76 -10.51 73.58
C ALA A 718 -16.34 -11.78 72.83
N ARG A 719 -17.26 -12.74 72.66
CA ARG A 719 -17.04 -13.92 71.79
C ARG A 719 -16.69 -13.50 70.36
N LEU A 720 -17.43 -12.55 69.78
CA LEU A 720 -17.17 -12.03 68.44
C LEU A 720 -15.82 -11.29 68.33
N ILE A 721 -15.39 -10.56 69.37
CA ILE A 721 -14.03 -9.96 69.42
C ILE A 721 -12.98 -11.06 69.34
N TRP A 722 -13.09 -12.11 70.16
CA TRP A 722 -12.16 -13.23 70.16
C TRP A 722 -12.09 -13.94 68.80
N GLU A 723 -13.23 -14.26 68.19
CA GLU A 723 -13.27 -14.89 66.87
C GLU A 723 -12.68 -13.99 65.77
N SER A 724 -12.93 -12.68 65.84
CA SER A 724 -12.42 -11.74 64.83
C SER A 724 -10.91 -11.48 64.98
N LEU A 725 -10.33 -11.70 66.15
CA LEU A 725 -8.88 -11.81 66.33
C LEU A 725 -8.32 -13.11 65.73
N GLY A 726 -9.09 -14.20 65.75
CA GLY A 726 -8.76 -15.45 65.05
C GLY A 726 -8.72 -15.25 63.53
N ASP A 727 -9.79 -14.66 62.96
CA ASP A 727 -9.86 -14.32 61.53
C ASP A 727 -8.70 -13.39 61.11
N LEU A 728 -8.29 -12.47 61.99
CA LEU A 728 -7.18 -11.56 61.78
C LEU A 728 -5.82 -12.30 61.80
N GLU A 729 -5.60 -13.27 62.71
CA GLU A 729 -4.42 -14.14 62.67
C GLU A 729 -4.35 -14.92 61.35
N GLU A 730 -5.44 -15.60 60.99
CA GLU A 730 -5.52 -16.47 59.82
C GLU A 730 -5.31 -15.70 58.51
N ARG A 731 -5.93 -14.53 58.37
CA ARG A 731 -5.96 -13.78 57.10
C ARG A 731 -4.87 -12.73 56.94
N ARG A 732 -4.39 -12.13 58.04
CA ARG A 732 -3.36 -11.09 58.01
C ARG A 732 -1.99 -11.58 58.49
N GLY A 733 -1.97 -12.66 59.26
CA GLY A 733 -0.77 -13.25 59.83
C GLY A 733 -0.40 -12.71 61.21
N ARG A 734 0.28 -13.54 61.99
CA ARG A 734 0.70 -13.30 63.38
C ARG A 734 1.49 -12.01 63.61
N GLY A 735 2.19 -11.51 62.59
CA GLY A 735 3.08 -10.35 62.70
C GLY A 735 2.42 -9.02 63.05
N ILE A 736 1.09 -8.88 62.94
CA ILE A 736 0.40 -7.65 63.39
C ILE A 736 0.15 -7.63 64.90
N PHE A 737 0.23 -8.77 65.59
CA PHE A 737 0.04 -8.86 67.04
C PHE A 737 1.29 -8.40 67.82
N ASP A 738 2.38 -8.16 67.10
CA ASP A 738 3.62 -7.59 67.61
C ASP A 738 3.94 -6.27 66.88
N GLY A 739 4.17 -5.21 67.64
CA GLY A 739 4.92 -4.06 67.16
C GLY A 739 6.39 -4.41 67.00
N SER A 740 7.11 -3.62 66.21
CA SER A 740 8.55 -3.76 65.97
C SER A 740 9.26 -2.43 66.17
N TYR A 741 10.35 -2.44 66.94
CA TYR A 741 11.23 -1.28 67.11
C TYR A 741 12.58 -1.63 66.50
N SER A 742 12.91 -0.99 65.38
CA SER A 742 14.18 -1.20 64.70
C SER A 742 15.12 0.00 64.85
N TRP A 743 16.39 -0.28 65.15
CA TRP A 743 17.49 0.69 65.18
C TRP A 743 18.77 0.05 64.61
N SER A 744 19.79 0.87 64.30
CA SER A 744 21.11 0.37 63.88
C SER A 744 22.24 0.82 64.82
N HIS A 745 23.19 -0.09 65.04
CA HIS A 745 24.38 0.11 65.88
C HIS A 745 25.59 -0.57 65.20
N TYR A 746 26.64 0.19 64.89
CA TYR A 746 27.81 -0.26 64.09
C TYR A 746 27.48 -1.07 62.82
N GLY A 747 26.39 -0.72 62.13
CA GLY A 747 25.96 -1.38 60.89
C GLY A 747 25.03 -2.59 61.09
N GLU A 748 24.99 -3.20 62.28
CA GLU A 748 23.98 -4.20 62.60
C GLU A 748 22.61 -3.56 62.85
N ARG A 749 21.55 -4.15 62.29
CA ARG A 749 20.16 -3.75 62.54
C ARG A 749 19.53 -4.70 63.56
N ARG A 750 19.03 -4.16 64.66
CA ARG A 750 18.28 -4.91 65.68
C ARG A 750 16.81 -4.53 65.61
N THR A 751 15.92 -5.53 65.71
CA THR A 751 14.46 -5.36 65.61
C THR A 751 13.72 -6.33 66.56
N PRO A 752 13.78 -6.15 67.89
CA PRO A 752 12.96 -6.93 68.82
C PRO A 752 11.46 -6.66 68.59
N PRO A 753 10.62 -7.70 68.65
CA PRO A 753 9.17 -7.56 68.73
C PRO A 753 8.74 -7.12 70.13
N PHE A 754 7.59 -6.46 70.23
CA PHE A 754 6.87 -6.19 71.48
C PHE A 754 5.36 -6.30 71.23
N PRO A 755 4.51 -6.65 72.21
CA PRO A 755 3.07 -6.81 71.97
C PRO A 755 2.43 -5.55 71.40
N ALA A 756 1.64 -5.66 70.34
CA ALA A 756 1.04 -4.51 69.64
C ALA A 756 0.06 -3.71 70.53
N ALA A 757 -0.19 -2.43 70.24
CA ALA A 757 -0.97 -1.54 71.08
C ALA A 757 -2.37 -2.07 71.40
N PHE A 758 -3.08 -2.66 70.41
CA PHE A 758 -4.36 -3.31 70.67
C PHE A 758 -4.25 -4.53 71.60
N VAL A 759 -3.15 -5.29 71.54
CA VAL A 759 -2.88 -6.42 72.46
C VAL A 759 -2.58 -5.92 73.87
N ARG A 760 -1.81 -4.82 74.01
CA ARG A 760 -1.57 -4.17 75.32
C ARG A 760 -2.89 -3.64 75.92
N ARG A 761 -3.77 -3.07 75.09
CA ARG A 761 -5.11 -2.60 75.47
C ARG A 761 -6.02 -3.75 75.93
N LEU A 762 -6.14 -4.82 75.13
CA LEU A 762 -6.98 -5.98 75.46
C LEU A 762 -6.51 -6.72 76.73
N ASN A 763 -5.21 -6.71 77.04
CA ASN A 763 -4.67 -7.31 78.27
C ASN A 763 -4.90 -6.47 79.54
N THR A 764 -5.28 -5.20 79.41
CA THR A 764 -5.40 -4.26 80.54
C THR A 764 -6.83 -3.79 80.79
N VAL A 765 -7.68 -3.76 79.77
CA VAL A 765 -9.07 -3.32 79.88
C VAL A 765 -10.00 -4.49 80.21
N ALA A 766 -11.07 -4.20 80.95
CA ALA A 766 -12.16 -5.12 81.19
C ALA A 766 -13.04 -5.29 79.94
N TRP A 767 -12.92 -6.43 79.26
CA TRP A 767 -13.71 -6.77 78.07
C TRP A 767 -14.17 -8.24 78.02
N VAL A 768 -13.62 -9.10 78.89
CA VAL A 768 -13.99 -10.52 78.97
C VAL A 768 -15.12 -10.66 80.01
N PRO A 769 -16.27 -11.27 79.68
CA PRO A 769 -17.34 -11.50 80.64
C PRO A 769 -16.95 -12.57 81.67
N ASP A 770 -17.41 -12.42 82.90
CA ASP A 770 -17.45 -13.50 83.88
C ASP A 770 -18.74 -14.35 83.72
N GLY A 771 -18.96 -15.30 84.62
CA GLY A 771 -20.16 -16.16 84.62
C GLY A 771 -21.49 -15.43 84.85
N ASN A 772 -21.47 -14.14 85.22
CA ASN A 772 -22.65 -13.29 85.39
C ASN A 772 -22.80 -12.25 84.26
N GLY A 773 -21.85 -12.18 83.32
CA GLY A 773 -21.81 -11.17 82.25
C GLY A 773 -21.21 -9.83 82.67
N ASP A 774 -20.52 -9.77 83.81
CA ASP A 774 -19.73 -8.60 84.22
C ASP A 774 -18.34 -8.63 83.59
N LEU A 775 -17.88 -7.47 83.12
CA LEU A 775 -16.64 -7.36 82.35
C LEU A 775 -15.43 -7.31 83.29
N LEU A 776 -14.48 -8.20 83.06
CA LEU A 776 -13.20 -8.29 83.75
C LEU A 776 -12.03 -8.25 82.74
N PRO A 777 -10.83 -7.80 83.17
CA PRO A 777 -9.62 -7.96 82.37
C PRO A 777 -9.25 -9.46 82.26
N PRO A 778 -8.64 -9.91 81.14
CA PRO A 778 -8.38 -11.34 80.89
C PRO A 778 -7.64 -12.05 82.02
N ASN A 779 -6.68 -11.38 82.66
CA ASN A 779 -5.84 -11.95 83.72
C ASN A 779 -6.59 -12.34 85.01
N LEU A 780 -7.86 -11.97 85.15
CA LEU A 780 -8.73 -12.39 86.25
C LEU A 780 -9.65 -13.58 85.87
N VAL A 781 -9.75 -13.91 84.58
CA VAL A 781 -10.73 -14.87 84.03
C VAL A 781 -10.02 -16.15 83.54
N LEU A 782 -10.57 -17.32 83.87
CA LEU A 782 -10.14 -18.60 83.28
C LEU A 782 -10.74 -18.75 81.88
N PHE A 783 -9.98 -19.28 80.92
CA PHE A 783 -10.45 -19.39 79.53
C PHE A 783 -11.54 -20.47 79.33
N ASP A 784 -11.33 -21.67 79.87
CA ASP A 784 -12.18 -22.84 79.57
C ASP A 784 -13.70 -22.62 79.85
N PRO A 785 -14.12 -21.96 80.96
CA PRO A 785 -15.53 -21.70 81.23
C PRO A 785 -16.24 -20.77 80.23
N LEU A 786 -15.50 -20.05 79.36
CA LEU A 786 -16.08 -19.12 78.38
C LEU A 786 -16.72 -19.85 77.18
N GLY A 787 -16.38 -21.12 76.95
CA GLY A 787 -16.87 -21.90 75.80
C GLY A 787 -16.41 -21.38 74.42
N TRP A 788 -15.41 -20.48 74.40
CA TRP A 788 -14.88 -19.90 73.16
C TRP A 788 -13.97 -20.89 72.42
N LYS A 789 -13.94 -20.82 71.08
CA LYS A 789 -13.05 -21.64 70.25
C LYS A 789 -11.59 -21.41 70.65
N THR A 790 -10.89 -22.46 71.05
CA THR A 790 -9.47 -22.40 71.41
C THR A 790 -8.61 -21.95 70.22
N ASN A 791 -7.76 -20.95 70.44
CA ASN A 791 -6.71 -20.57 69.50
C ASN A 791 -5.37 -20.54 70.27
N PRO A 792 -4.46 -21.51 70.03
CA PRO A 792 -3.20 -21.59 70.76
C PRO A 792 -2.33 -20.33 70.64
N PHE A 793 -2.34 -19.65 69.48
CA PHE A 793 -1.57 -18.43 69.30
C PHE A 793 -2.15 -17.25 70.09
N LEU A 794 -3.45 -17.01 70.03
CA LEU A 794 -4.10 -15.93 70.78
C LEU A 794 -3.94 -16.11 72.29
N LEU A 795 -3.95 -17.35 72.79
CA LEU A 795 -3.69 -17.68 74.20
C LEU A 795 -2.24 -17.36 74.63
N THR A 796 -1.28 -17.21 73.72
CA THR A 796 0.06 -16.68 74.05
C THR A 796 0.13 -15.15 74.07
N LYS A 797 -0.87 -14.45 73.51
CA LYS A 797 -0.90 -12.99 73.38
C LYS A 797 -1.84 -12.32 74.36
N ILE A 798 -2.98 -12.96 74.66
CA ILE A 798 -3.96 -12.51 75.64
C ILE A 798 -3.75 -13.31 76.94
N ALA A 799 -3.32 -12.62 77.98
CA ALA A 799 -2.92 -13.18 79.25
C ALA A 799 -4.14 -13.49 80.13
N PHE A 800 -4.82 -14.61 79.85
CA PHE A 800 -5.85 -15.15 80.73
C PHE A 800 -5.26 -15.63 82.07
N LYS A 801 -6.11 -15.77 83.09
CA LYS A 801 -5.71 -16.36 84.37
C LYS A 801 -5.26 -17.81 84.15
N PRO A 802 -4.07 -18.23 84.60
CA PRO A 802 -3.62 -19.61 84.43
C PRO A 802 -4.43 -20.56 85.32
N PRO A 803 -4.71 -21.80 84.88
CA PRO A 803 -5.28 -22.84 85.73
C PRO A 803 -4.25 -23.25 86.79
N ILE A 804 -4.51 -22.87 88.04
CA ILE A 804 -3.58 -23.02 89.19
C ILE A 804 -3.12 -24.48 89.39
N ILE A 805 -3.93 -25.46 88.98
CA ILE A 805 -3.63 -26.89 89.14
C ILE A 805 -2.44 -27.33 88.28
N ASP A 806 -2.33 -26.89 87.03
CA ASP A 806 -1.26 -27.31 86.11
C ASP A 806 0.11 -26.73 86.49
N GLN A 807 0.11 -25.56 87.13
CA GLN A 807 1.30 -24.88 87.59
C GLN A 807 1.84 -25.53 88.88
N LEU A 808 0.95 -25.85 89.84
CA LEU A 808 1.31 -26.63 91.03
C LEU A 808 1.75 -28.06 90.68
N ALA A 809 1.14 -28.68 89.66
CA ALA A 809 1.54 -30.00 89.17
C ALA A 809 3.01 -30.02 88.69
N LYS A 810 3.36 -29.04 87.83
CA LYS A 810 4.74 -28.90 87.31
C LYS A 810 5.76 -28.57 88.38
N GLU A 811 5.42 -27.71 89.35
CA GLU A 811 6.33 -27.38 90.47
C GLU A 811 6.51 -28.57 91.44
N ALA A 812 5.55 -29.49 91.52
CA ALA A 812 5.64 -30.74 92.28
C ALA A 812 6.23 -31.93 91.50
N GLY A 813 6.56 -31.76 90.21
CA GLY A 813 7.08 -32.84 89.35
C GLY A 813 6.06 -33.90 88.93
N ILE A 814 4.76 -33.58 88.99
CA ILE A 814 3.66 -34.50 88.64
C ILE A 814 3.10 -34.14 87.25
N ASP A 815 2.86 -35.14 86.42
CA ASP A 815 2.20 -34.95 85.11
C ASP A 815 0.76 -34.44 85.30
N PRO A 816 0.38 -33.28 84.74
CA PRO A 816 -1.00 -32.77 84.77
C PRO A 816 -2.04 -33.78 84.26
N ALA A 817 -1.69 -34.64 83.28
CA ALA A 817 -2.59 -35.67 82.77
C ALA A 817 -2.95 -36.72 83.83
N ALA A 818 -2.02 -37.05 84.75
CA ALA A 818 -2.26 -37.99 85.84
C ALA A 818 -3.20 -37.40 86.90
N LEU A 819 -3.09 -36.09 87.19
CA LEU A 819 -4.03 -35.38 88.08
C LEU A 819 -5.44 -35.31 87.52
N ASP A 820 -5.58 -35.10 86.20
CA ASP A 820 -6.89 -35.09 85.56
C ASP A 820 -7.54 -36.49 85.50
N LEU A 821 -6.72 -37.55 85.39
CA LEU A 821 -7.16 -38.95 85.52
C LEU A 821 -7.67 -39.25 86.94
N LEU A 822 -6.91 -38.88 87.97
CA LEU A 822 -7.30 -39.05 89.38
C LEU A 822 -8.60 -38.30 89.70
N ARG A 823 -8.76 -37.09 89.16
CA ARG A 823 -9.98 -36.28 89.25
C ARG A 823 -11.19 -36.97 88.61
N LYS A 824 -11.03 -37.54 87.41
CA LYS A 824 -12.08 -38.31 86.71
C LYS A 824 -12.47 -39.61 87.43
N LEU A 825 -11.54 -40.23 88.17
CA LEU A 825 -11.78 -41.45 88.96
C LEU A 825 -12.35 -41.19 90.37
N GLY A 826 -12.53 -39.92 90.74
CA GLY A 826 -13.14 -39.50 92.01
C GLY A 826 -12.30 -39.78 93.26
N ILE A 827 -10.99 -39.99 93.11
CA ILE A 827 -10.10 -40.36 94.22
C ILE A 827 -9.60 -39.08 94.89
N THR A 828 -9.92 -38.90 96.18
CA THR A 828 -9.73 -37.62 96.89
C THR A 828 -8.80 -37.67 98.10
N SER A 829 -8.24 -38.85 98.43
CA SER A 829 -7.23 -38.97 99.48
C SER A 829 -6.21 -40.07 99.16
N VAL A 830 -5.02 -39.96 99.75
CA VAL A 830 -3.98 -41.01 99.64
C VAL A 830 -4.52 -42.35 100.15
N ALA A 831 -5.28 -42.37 101.24
CA ALA A 831 -5.87 -43.60 101.78
C ALA A 831 -6.86 -44.28 100.81
N ASP A 832 -7.69 -43.50 100.08
CA ASP A 832 -8.61 -44.05 99.05
C ASP A 832 -7.82 -44.58 97.85
N LEU A 833 -6.76 -43.89 97.42
CA LEU A 833 -5.84 -44.37 96.38
C LEU A 833 -5.15 -45.69 96.80
N THR A 834 -4.56 -45.71 97.99
CA THR A 834 -3.86 -46.88 98.57
C THR A 834 -4.83 -48.05 98.82
N SER A 835 -6.08 -47.78 99.18
CA SER A 835 -7.12 -48.80 99.37
C SER A 835 -7.61 -49.39 98.05
N ARG A 836 -7.84 -48.59 97.01
CA ARG A 836 -8.21 -49.09 95.67
C ARG A 836 -7.05 -49.82 94.97
N LEU A 837 -5.80 -49.48 95.32
CA LEU A 837 -4.60 -50.19 94.90
C LEU A 837 -4.25 -51.39 95.81
N GLY A 838 -5.01 -51.64 96.88
CA GLY A 838 -4.93 -52.87 97.69
C GLY A 838 -3.74 -52.96 98.65
N ILE A 839 -3.12 -51.85 99.06
CA ILE A 839 -1.86 -51.86 99.82
C ILE A 839 -2.12 -51.67 101.33
N THR A 840 -1.88 -52.70 102.14
CA THR A 840 -1.99 -52.64 103.61
C THR A 840 -0.73 -53.11 104.33
N GLY A 841 -0.08 -52.24 105.11
CA GLY A 841 0.84 -52.64 106.19
C GLY A 841 2.34 -52.50 105.91
N THR A 842 2.93 -51.46 106.51
CA THR A 842 4.34 -51.01 106.60
C THR A 842 5.41 -52.06 107.08
N PRO A 843 6.73 -51.77 106.93
CA PRO A 843 7.78 -52.75 106.53
C PRO A 843 8.62 -53.35 107.69
N PRO A 844 9.56 -54.29 107.42
CA PRO A 844 10.98 -53.91 107.24
C PRO A 844 11.87 -54.77 106.29
N GLU A 845 12.99 -54.18 105.87
CA GLU A 845 14.33 -54.73 105.50
C GLU A 845 14.55 -55.95 104.56
N GLY A 846 15.54 -55.79 103.66
CA GLY A 846 16.17 -56.86 102.85
C GLY A 846 15.44 -57.22 101.54
N GLY A 847 16.09 -57.66 100.47
CA GLY A 847 17.53 -57.94 100.32
C GLY A 847 17.86 -59.07 99.33
N ALA A 848 17.30 -59.05 98.10
CA ALA A 848 17.61 -60.00 97.00
C ALA A 848 17.22 -61.49 97.25
N PRO A 849 17.44 -62.45 96.31
CA PRO A 849 17.42 -62.41 94.82
C PRO A 849 16.60 -63.57 94.18
N ALA A 850 16.62 -63.64 92.82
CA ALA A 850 16.25 -64.81 91.96
C ALA A 850 14.74 -65.18 91.90
N GLU A 851 14.19 -65.85 90.87
CA GLU A 851 14.75 -66.51 89.67
C GLU A 851 13.70 -66.47 88.51
N ASP A 852 13.97 -67.14 87.37
CA ASP A 852 13.11 -67.37 86.18
C ASP A 852 12.94 -66.30 85.07
N ALA A 853 13.03 -66.80 83.83
CA ALA A 853 12.86 -66.17 82.50
C ALA A 853 11.71 -66.94 81.76
N PRO A 854 11.34 -66.73 80.45
CA PRO A 854 12.05 -66.04 79.35
C PRO A 854 11.17 -65.17 78.40
N SER A 855 11.74 -64.79 77.25
CA SER A 855 11.11 -64.28 75.99
C SER A 855 10.33 -62.95 76.05
N ASP A 856 10.43 -61.99 75.12
CA ASP A 856 11.24 -61.76 73.90
C ASP A 856 11.13 -60.24 73.59
N GLU A 857 11.99 -59.56 72.83
CA GLU A 857 13.45 -59.69 72.65
C GLU A 857 14.00 -58.37 72.05
N VAL A 858 15.21 -57.97 72.46
CA VAL A 858 16.22 -57.10 71.80
C VAL A 858 15.91 -55.68 71.22
N PRO A 859 16.95 -54.81 71.09
CA PRO A 859 16.82 -53.35 71.10
C PRO A 859 17.61 -52.68 69.94
N ALA A 860 18.07 -51.42 70.15
CA ALA A 860 19.41 -50.92 69.74
C ALA A 860 19.74 -50.90 68.21
N GLU A 861 20.80 -50.25 67.72
CA GLU A 861 21.59 -49.10 68.18
C GLU A 861 22.04 -48.33 66.93
N GLU A 862 22.83 -47.27 67.10
CA GLU A 862 23.59 -46.66 66.00
C GLU A 862 24.63 -47.66 65.45
N GLY A 863 24.90 -47.66 64.13
CA GLY A 863 26.19 -48.17 63.63
C GLY A 863 26.25 -48.84 62.25
N ALA A 864 26.81 -48.10 61.30
CA ALA A 864 27.76 -48.58 60.27
C ALA A 864 27.31 -49.55 59.14
N ASP A 865 27.23 -48.96 57.95
CA ASP A 865 28.01 -49.31 56.74
C ASP A 865 27.50 -50.33 55.68
N ASP A 866 27.77 -49.93 54.43
CA ASP A 866 27.82 -50.62 53.13
C ASP A 866 26.77 -51.66 52.61
N THR A 867 26.19 -51.29 51.46
CA THR A 867 25.84 -52.11 50.25
C THR A 867 24.56 -53.01 50.14
N LYS A 868 23.81 -52.73 49.05
CA LYS A 868 23.01 -53.57 48.08
C LYS A 868 23.04 -55.13 48.17
N PRO A 869 22.11 -55.91 47.52
CA PRO A 869 20.85 -55.57 46.78
C PRO A 869 19.63 -56.54 46.95
N SER A 870 18.49 -56.20 46.30
CA SER A 870 17.41 -57.06 45.69
C SER A 870 16.95 -58.42 46.27
N GLY A 871 15.67 -58.50 46.68
CA GLY A 871 14.68 -59.48 46.16
C GLY A 871 14.29 -60.74 46.99
N ASP A 872 13.14 -61.42 46.76
CA ASP A 872 11.89 -61.13 45.98
C ASP A 872 10.71 -62.08 46.43
N ASP A 873 9.45 -61.63 46.30
CA ASP A 873 8.12 -62.34 46.22
C ASP A 873 7.59 -63.38 47.26
N VAL A 874 6.24 -63.48 47.37
CA VAL A 874 5.39 -64.63 46.93
C VAL A 874 3.90 -64.62 47.43
N TYR A 875 2.94 -64.84 46.49
CA TYR A 875 1.48 -65.19 46.59
C TYR A 875 0.44 -64.24 47.24
N ASP A 876 -0.87 -64.25 46.91
CA ASP A 876 -1.64 -64.46 45.64
C ASP A 876 -3.15 -64.13 45.84
N ASP A 877 -3.94 -64.14 44.76
CA ASP A 877 -5.40 -64.40 44.67
C ASP A 877 -6.45 -63.51 45.39
N ALA A 878 -7.20 -62.72 44.59
CA ALA A 878 -8.68 -62.75 44.55
C ALA A 878 -9.24 -62.06 43.28
N LYS A 879 -10.34 -62.59 42.72
CA LYS A 879 -10.97 -62.17 41.45
C LYS A 879 -12.48 -61.85 41.58
N ASP A 880 -12.99 -61.20 40.52
CA ASP A 880 -14.40 -61.09 40.08
C ASP A 880 -15.40 -60.22 40.86
N LEU A 881 -15.91 -59.15 40.21
CA LEU A 881 -17.27 -59.16 39.60
C LEU A 881 -17.54 -57.87 38.78
N TYR A 882 -18.37 -57.99 37.73
CA TYR A 882 -18.59 -56.99 36.66
C TYR A 882 -19.70 -55.95 36.96
N GLY A 883 -19.68 -54.81 36.26
CA GLY A 883 -20.77 -53.82 36.25
C GLY A 883 -20.54 -52.63 35.30
N ASP A 884 -20.99 -52.76 34.05
CA ASP A 884 -20.84 -51.85 32.90
C ASP A 884 -20.92 -50.32 33.12
N GLY A 885 -20.03 -49.57 32.44
CA GLY A 885 -20.42 -48.34 31.73
C GLY A 885 -19.87 -46.96 32.15
N MET A 886 -18.61 -46.65 31.80
CA MET A 886 -18.11 -45.30 31.44
C MET A 886 -16.73 -45.45 30.75
N PRO A 887 -16.40 -44.69 29.67
CA PRO A 887 -15.25 -45.03 28.81
C PRO A 887 -13.88 -44.54 29.31
N ASP A 888 -12.98 -45.52 29.45
CA ASP A 888 -11.53 -45.54 29.20
C ASP A 888 -10.61 -44.37 29.63
N ILE A 889 -9.96 -44.59 30.77
CA ILE A 889 -8.60 -44.10 31.06
C ILE A 889 -7.65 -45.31 30.97
N PRO A 890 -6.48 -45.20 30.32
CA PRO A 890 -5.37 -46.12 30.54
C PRO A 890 -4.21 -45.46 31.31
N PRO A 891 -4.12 -45.65 32.64
CA PRO A 891 -2.88 -45.57 33.40
C PRO A 891 -2.27 -46.99 33.56
N GLY A 892 -0.97 -47.16 33.81
CA GLY A 892 0.09 -46.17 33.87
C GLY A 892 1.45 -46.79 34.21
N THR A 893 2.44 -45.91 34.45
CA THR A 893 3.64 -46.10 35.31
C THR A 893 4.84 -46.93 34.81
N PRO A 894 6.07 -46.71 35.34
CA PRO A 894 6.60 -45.51 36.04
C PRO A 894 8.01 -45.01 35.61
N ASP A 895 8.26 -43.72 35.88
CA ASP A 895 9.54 -43.05 36.28
C ASP A 895 10.84 -43.14 35.44
N PRO A 896 11.77 -42.14 35.49
CA PRO A 896 12.20 -41.41 36.69
C PRO A 896 12.22 -39.86 36.65
N ASP A 897 11.61 -39.28 37.69
CA ASP A 897 12.23 -38.47 38.75
C ASP A 897 13.22 -37.33 38.41
N GLY A 898 13.00 -36.14 39.00
CA GLY A 898 13.97 -35.04 39.01
C GLY A 898 13.47 -33.60 38.82
N GLY A 899 12.21 -33.26 39.13
CA GLY A 899 11.71 -31.88 38.93
C GLY A 899 10.48 -31.49 39.75
N ASP A 900 10.32 -30.17 39.90
CA ASP A 900 9.20 -29.43 40.52
C ASP A 900 8.98 -29.59 42.06
N GLY A 901 8.56 -28.55 42.80
CA GLY A 901 8.39 -27.15 42.41
C GLY A 901 7.64 -26.28 43.44
N ALA A 902 7.45 -25.02 43.05
CA ALA A 902 6.38 -24.11 43.47
C ALA A 902 6.35 -23.39 44.86
N THR A 903 5.87 -22.14 44.74
CA THR A 903 5.11 -21.31 45.72
C THR A 903 5.81 -20.25 46.59
N SER A 904 5.02 -19.22 46.90
CA SER A 904 5.31 -17.93 47.56
C SER A 904 6.19 -16.94 46.76
N GLY A 905 5.88 -15.64 46.65
CA GLY A 905 4.67 -14.91 47.02
C GLY A 905 4.94 -13.70 47.93
N THR A 906 4.84 -12.49 47.37
CA THR A 906 4.83 -11.18 48.09
C THR A 906 6.16 -10.80 48.80
N GLY A 907 6.47 -9.52 49.08
CA GLY A 907 5.86 -8.26 48.66
C GLY A 907 6.18 -7.08 49.61
N ARG A 908 6.36 -5.88 49.02
CA ARG A 908 6.28 -4.52 49.63
C ARG A 908 7.31 -4.04 50.68
N GLY A 909 7.66 -2.75 50.54
CA GLY A 909 8.02 -1.84 51.64
C GLY A 909 9.34 -1.07 51.40
N GLY A 910 9.43 0.27 51.46
CA GLY A 910 8.41 1.30 51.67
C GLY A 910 8.88 2.44 52.59
N HIS A 911 8.82 3.69 52.09
CA HIS A 911 9.23 4.97 52.71
C HIS A 911 10.75 5.18 52.85
N GLY A 912 11.34 6.37 52.74
CA GLY A 912 10.86 7.77 52.90
C GLY A 912 11.86 8.47 53.85
N GLY A 913 12.17 9.77 53.86
CA GLY A 913 11.74 11.00 53.19
C GLY A 913 12.42 12.19 53.93
N THR A 914 12.22 13.45 53.51
CA THR A 914 12.84 14.69 54.08
C THR A 914 14.36 14.87 53.86
N GLY A 915 14.92 16.09 53.73
CA GLY A 915 14.31 17.42 53.55
C GLY A 915 15.32 18.58 53.62
N THR A 916 14.99 19.72 52.98
CA THR A 916 15.50 21.10 53.20
C THR A 916 17.01 21.45 53.02
N GLY A 917 17.33 22.56 52.33
CA GLY A 917 18.66 23.20 52.45
C GLY A 917 19.19 24.08 51.30
N THR A 918 18.53 25.18 50.94
CA THR A 918 19.23 26.40 50.43
C THR A 918 19.85 27.17 51.63
N PRO A 919 20.79 28.15 51.49
CA PRO A 919 21.11 28.98 50.30
C PRO A 919 22.61 29.36 50.05
N ARG A 920 22.84 30.17 48.99
CA ARG A 920 24.01 31.04 48.67
C ARG A 920 25.36 30.37 48.29
N GLY A 921 26.06 30.81 47.23
CA GLY A 921 25.71 31.80 46.20
C GLY A 921 26.87 32.19 45.26
N GLY A 922 26.55 32.83 44.12
CA GLY A 922 27.48 33.52 43.19
C GLY A 922 28.27 32.61 42.23
N GLY A 923 28.37 32.88 40.92
CA GLY A 923 27.68 33.85 40.07
C GLY A 923 28.37 34.01 38.69
N GLN A 924 27.59 34.17 37.60
CA GLN A 924 28.01 34.54 36.22
C GLN A 924 29.01 33.58 35.50
N GLY A 925 28.89 33.26 34.20
CA GLY A 925 27.82 33.54 33.23
C GLY A 925 28.14 32.98 31.83
N ASN A 926 27.09 32.47 31.16
CA ASN A 926 26.88 32.31 29.70
C ASN A 926 27.88 31.59 28.76
N SER A 927 27.36 30.49 28.17
CA SER A 927 27.31 30.15 26.71
C SER A 927 28.59 29.93 25.87
N GLY A 928 28.65 28.77 25.19
CA GLY A 928 29.63 28.41 24.12
C GLY A 928 29.27 28.98 22.73
N PRO A 929 29.48 28.28 21.58
CA PRO A 929 29.77 26.84 21.39
C PRO A 929 30.96 26.48 20.46
N HIS A 930 31.32 25.18 20.43
CA HIS A 930 32.09 24.50 19.38
C HIS A 930 31.15 23.55 18.60
N GLY A 931 31.47 23.02 17.41
CA GLY A 931 32.68 23.12 16.59
C GLY A 931 32.54 22.24 15.33
N GLY A 932 33.44 22.37 14.36
CA GLY A 932 33.36 21.66 13.08
C GLY A 932 34.45 20.62 12.82
N SER A 933 34.15 19.73 11.88
CA SER A 933 35.06 19.11 10.88
C SER A 933 36.43 18.51 11.29
N GLY A 934 36.54 17.19 11.08
CA GLY A 934 37.43 16.66 10.03
C GLY A 934 38.73 15.93 10.45
N GLY A 935 39.09 14.88 9.69
CA GLY A 935 40.51 14.58 9.39
C GLY A 935 41.07 13.17 9.65
N HIS A 936 40.97 12.30 8.63
CA HIS A 936 42.05 11.43 8.08
C HIS A 936 42.77 10.28 8.85
N THR A 937 42.91 9.15 8.10
CA THR A 937 44.02 8.15 8.07
C THR A 937 44.25 7.22 9.28
N GLY A 938 44.65 5.94 9.14
CA GLY A 938 44.78 5.07 7.95
C GLY A 938 45.68 3.83 8.18
N GLY A 939 45.21 2.62 7.83
CA GLY A 939 45.97 1.33 7.78
C GLY A 939 46.22 0.65 9.15
N GLY A 940 46.29 -0.69 9.28
CA GLY A 940 46.07 -1.81 8.35
C GLY A 940 46.54 -3.16 8.96
N GLY A 941 46.06 -4.31 8.47
CA GLY A 941 46.59 -5.64 8.88
C GLY A 941 45.56 -6.80 8.87
N LYS A 942 45.89 -7.94 8.24
CA LYS A 942 45.02 -9.11 8.03
C LYS A 942 45.34 -10.29 8.96
N THR A 943 44.30 -10.98 9.44
CA THR A 943 44.11 -12.46 9.53
C THR A 943 42.61 -12.70 9.79
N GLY A 944 41.90 -13.76 9.38
CA GLY A 944 42.25 -14.95 8.61
C GLY A 944 41.55 -16.20 9.20
N GLY A 945 40.60 -16.83 8.49
CA GLY A 945 39.93 -18.09 8.91
C GLY A 945 38.40 -17.97 9.06
N ALA A 946 37.67 -19.04 8.69
CA ALA A 946 36.21 -19.04 8.55
C ALA A 946 35.54 -20.24 9.25
N SER A 947 34.26 -20.11 9.64
CA SER A 947 33.25 -21.18 9.54
C SER A 947 31.81 -20.73 9.88
N SER A 948 30.90 -20.93 8.92
CA SER A 948 29.49 -21.35 9.07
C SER A 948 28.57 -20.74 10.15
N GLY A 949 27.57 -19.98 9.69
CA GLY A 949 26.28 -19.77 10.36
C GLY A 949 25.22 -19.37 9.32
N GLY A 950 24.21 -20.20 9.10
CA GLY A 950 23.28 -20.06 7.96
C GLY A 950 22.25 -18.91 8.09
N PRO A 951 21.69 -18.42 6.97
CA PRO A 951 20.70 -17.34 6.99
C PRO A 951 19.32 -17.84 7.43
N GLY A 952 18.92 -17.51 8.66
CA GLY A 952 17.55 -17.71 9.14
C GLY A 952 16.52 -16.87 8.37
N LYS A 953 15.29 -17.40 8.28
CA LYS A 953 14.14 -16.80 7.59
C LYS A 953 13.90 -15.35 8.06
N ARG A 954 13.77 -14.41 7.11
CA ARG A 954 13.27 -13.05 7.39
C ARG A 954 11.74 -13.05 7.47
N ALA A 955 11.20 -12.30 8.43
CA ALA A 955 9.77 -12.07 8.60
C ALA A 955 9.24 -11.00 7.60
N PRO A 956 7.95 -11.03 7.24
CA PRO A 956 7.38 -10.09 6.26
C PRO A 956 7.11 -8.72 6.89
N GLY A 957 7.62 -7.64 6.29
CA GLY A 957 7.43 -6.29 6.84
C GLY A 957 8.24 -5.13 6.23
N SER A 958 8.68 -5.19 4.97
CA SER A 958 9.39 -4.06 4.33
C SER A 958 8.79 -3.67 2.98
N ALA A 959 8.47 -2.38 2.83
CA ALA A 959 8.08 -1.62 1.64
C ALA A 959 7.71 -2.42 0.36
N GLY A 960 6.41 -2.46 0.06
CA GLY A 960 5.85 -3.21 -1.06
C GLY A 960 6.17 -2.65 -2.44
N GLY A 961 7.11 -3.31 -3.11
CA GLY A 961 7.16 -3.49 -4.56
C GLY A 961 7.97 -4.75 -4.80
N ARG A 962 7.52 -5.68 -5.65
CA ARG A 962 8.38 -6.80 -6.05
C ARG A 962 9.63 -6.18 -6.71
N PRO A 963 10.85 -6.43 -6.20
CA PRO A 963 12.03 -5.91 -6.87
C PRO A 963 12.05 -6.50 -8.28
N PHE A 964 12.11 -5.64 -9.30
CA PHE A 964 12.50 -6.09 -10.63
C PHE A 964 13.96 -6.54 -10.50
N ILE A 965 14.23 -7.82 -10.79
CA ILE A 965 15.56 -8.40 -10.69
C ILE A 965 16.21 -8.31 -12.06
N SER A 966 17.36 -7.64 -12.15
CA SER A 966 18.23 -7.68 -13.32
C SER A 966 18.92 -9.04 -13.41
N TYR A 967 18.65 -9.81 -14.46
CA TYR A 967 19.39 -11.04 -14.78
C TYR A 967 20.68 -10.72 -15.55
N LEU A 968 21.45 -9.78 -15.02
CA LEU A 968 22.61 -9.20 -15.70
C LEU A 968 23.88 -9.74 -15.05
N GLY A 969 24.46 -10.77 -15.68
CA GLY A 969 25.67 -11.44 -15.21
C GLY A 969 26.88 -10.51 -15.19
N THR A 970 27.06 -9.79 -14.08
CA THR A 970 28.20 -8.89 -13.83
C THR A 970 29.37 -9.61 -13.14
N HIS A 971 29.15 -10.83 -12.67
CA HIS A 971 30.15 -11.74 -12.14
C HIS A 971 30.04 -13.10 -12.86
N PRO A 972 31.11 -13.58 -13.54
CA PRO A 972 31.05 -14.84 -14.30
C PRO A 972 30.93 -16.13 -13.48
N ASP A 973 31.22 -16.07 -12.17
CA ASP A 973 31.42 -17.24 -11.31
C ASP A 973 30.43 -17.31 -10.11
N ASP A 974 29.42 -16.44 -10.05
CA ASP A 974 28.36 -16.53 -9.04
C ASP A 974 27.23 -17.47 -9.52
N GLU A 975 27.20 -18.70 -9.01
CA GLU A 975 26.02 -19.56 -9.13
C GLU A 975 24.86 -18.97 -8.29
N GLU A 976 23.92 -18.30 -8.95
CA GLU A 976 22.70 -17.81 -8.29
C GLU A 976 21.91 -18.98 -7.67
N ALA A 977 21.52 -18.83 -6.40
CA ALA A 977 20.69 -19.81 -5.72
C ALA A 977 19.33 -19.96 -6.43
N ASP A 978 18.86 -21.20 -6.61
CA ASP A 978 17.61 -21.49 -7.29
C ASP A 978 16.42 -20.72 -6.66
N PRO A 979 15.52 -20.11 -7.45
CA PRO A 979 14.42 -19.29 -6.91
C PRO A 979 13.42 -20.04 -6.02
N ASP A 980 13.30 -21.37 -6.15
CA ASP A 980 12.47 -22.21 -5.27
C ASP A 980 13.29 -22.81 -4.10
N GLY A 981 14.59 -22.46 -3.98
CA GLY A 981 15.49 -22.96 -2.95
C GLY A 981 15.92 -24.42 -3.14
N LEU A 982 15.78 -24.94 -4.37
CA LEU A 982 16.04 -26.33 -4.72
C LEU A 982 17.50 -26.56 -5.09
N ASP A 983 18.03 -27.74 -4.77
CA ASP A 983 19.30 -28.18 -5.35
C ASP A 983 19.14 -28.55 -6.84
N GLN A 984 20.25 -28.54 -7.57
CA GLN A 984 20.28 -28.80 -9.01
C GLN A 984 19.68 -30.17 -9.37
N ALA A 985 19.92 -31.20 -8.54
CA ALA A 985 19.41 -32.54 -8.75
C ALA A 985 17.88 -32.63 -8.58
N THR A 986 17.31 -31.86 -7.66
CA THR A 986 15.88 -31.75 -7.43
C THR A 986 15.21 -30.93 -8.53
N ARG A 987 15.84 -29.84 -8.99
CA ARG A 987 15.38 -29.07 -10.14
C ARG A 987 15.27 -29.94 -11.41
N MET A 988 16.33 -30.69 -11.74
CA MET A 988 16.34 -31.59 -12.89
C MET A 988 15.25 -32.68 -12.81
N LYS A 989 14.93 -33.19 -11.61
CA LYS A 989 13.83 -34.14 -11.42
C LYS A 989 12.46 -33.52 -11.70
N ILE A 990 12.22 -32.29 -11.24
CA ILE A 990 10.94 -31.60 -11.47
C ILE A 990 10.78 -31.24 -12.96
N GLU A 991 11.87 -30.84 -13.60
CA GLU A 991 11.95 -30.57 -15.04
C GLU A 991 11.65 -31.84 -15.86
N ASP A 992 12.20 -32.99 -15.45
CA ASP A 992 11.91 -34.30 -16.05
C ASP A 992 10.43 -34.74 -15.90
N HIS A 993 9.81 -34.47 -14.74
CA HIS A 993 8.38 -34.70 -14.51
C HIS A 993 7.52 -33.77 -15.37
N ALA A 994 7.89 -32.48 -15.46
CA ALA A 994 7.21 -31.49 -16.28
C ALA A 994 7.26 -31.87 -17.78
N ILE A 995 8.41 -32.30 -18.29
CA ILE A 995 8.55 -32.79 -19.66
C ILE A 995 7.71 -34.06 -19.89
N THR A 996 7.69 -34.98 -18.93
CA THR A 996 6.88 -36.21 -19.02
C THR A 996 5.38 -35.91 -19.05
N LEU A 997 4.91 -34.93 -18.27
CA LEU A 997 3.54 -34.40 -18.33
C LEU A 997 3.23 -33.74 -19.68
N ILE A 998 4.16 -32.95 -20.23
CA ILE A 998 3.96 -32.32 -21.54
C ILE A 998 3.84 -33.38 -22.65
N ILE A 999 4.70 -34.40 -22.66
CA ILE A 999 4.65 -35.48 -23.65
C ILE A 999 3.37 -36.32 -23.51
N SER A 1000 2.83 -36.52 -22.30
CA SER A 1000 1.56 -37.23 -22.12
C SER A 1000 0.35 -36.44 -22.64
N LEU A 1001 0.41 -35.11 -22.62
CA LEU A 1001 -0.61 -34.21 -23.18
C LEU A 1001 -0.44 -33.99 -24.69
N GLU A 1002 0.80 -34.00 -25.20
CA GLU A 1002 1.13 -33.78 -26.61
C GLU A 1002 2.12 -34.84 -27.14
N PRO A 1003 1.66 -36.06 -27.49
CA PRO A 1003 2.52 -37.17 -27.88
C PRO A 1003 3.34 -36.97 -29.17
N GLY A 1004 3.10 -35.89 -29.91
CA GLY A 1004 3.90 -35.50 -31.08
C GLY A 1004 5.24 -34.82 -30.74
N LEU A 1005 5.41 -34.38 -29.49
CA LEU A 1005 6.65 -33.76 -29.01
C LEU A 1005 7.70 -34.82 -28.64
N GLN A 1006 8.93 -34.60 -29.11
CA GLN A 1006 10.09 -35.46 -28.88
C GLN A 1006 11.15 -34.71 -28.06
N ARG A 1007 11.81 -35.39 -27.13
CA ARG A 1007 12.93 -34.81 -26.37
C ARG A 1007 14.15 -34.55 -27.26
N THR A 1008 14.80 -33.43 -27.04
CA THR A 1008 16.11 -33.16 -27.62
C THR A 1008 17.20 -34.01 -26.96
N PRO A 1009 18.31 -34.33 -27.67
CA PRO A 1009 19.49 -34.92 -27.04
C PRO A 1009 20.05 -34.02 -25.92
N GLU A 1010 20.67 -34.64 -24.91
CA GLU A 1010 21.30 -33.91 -23.81
C GLU A 1010 22.34 -32.90 -24.32
N GLY A 1011 22.30 -31.68 -23.77
CA GLY A 1011 23.22 -30.60 -24.12
C GLY A 1011 22.81 -29.70 -25.29
N ASN A 1012 21.60 -29.85 -25.84
CA ASN A 1012 21.05 -28.92 -26.84
C ASN A 1012 20.79 -27.51 -26.23
N PRO A 1013 21.47 -26.44 -26.65
CA PRO A 1013 21.38 -25.16 -25.97
C PRO A 1013 20.30 -24.26 -26.58
N GLY A 1014 19.03 -24.43 -26.19
CA GLY A 1014 17.98 -23.43 -26.50
C GLY A 1014 16.51 -23.90 -26.51
N PHE A 1015 16.25 -25.20 -26.42
CA PHE A 1015 14.91 -25.80 -26.33
C PHE A 1015 15.04 -27.28 -25.91
N ASP A 1016 14.03 -27.84 -25.23
CA ASP A 1016 14.06 -29.19 -24.63
C ASP A 1016 13.21 -30.22 -25.39
N LEU A 1017 12.20 -29.72 -26.11
CA LEU A 1017 11.23 -30.50 -26.87
C LEU A 1017 11.10 -29.94 -28.29
N PHE A 1018 10.84 -30.81 -29.26
CA PHE A 1018 10.52 -30.40 -30.62
C PHE A 1018 9.48 -31.31 -31.26
N GLU A 1019 8.76 -30.79 -32.24
CA GLU A 1019 7.86 -31.58 -33.11
C GLU A 1019 8.49 -31.64 -34.50
N ALA A 1020 8.57 -32.85 -35.06
CA ALA A 1020 9.04 -33.06 -36.42
C ALA A 1020 7.86 -33.27 -37.39
N ASN A 1021 7.99 -32.75 -38.61
CA ASN A 1021 7.08 -33.11 -39.69
C ASN A 1021 7.30 -34.56 -40.17
N GLY A 1022 6.44 -35.05 -41.06
CA GLY A 1022 6.55 -36.41 -41.62
C GLY A 1022 7.85 -36.71 -42.40
N GLY A 1023 8.70 -35.71 -42.64
CA GLY A 1023 10.06 -35.86 -43.19
C GLY A 1023 11.18 -35.81 -42.15
N GLY A 1024 10.87 -35.77 -40.86
CA GLY A 1024 11.85 -35.72 -39.77
C GLY A 1024 12.47 -34.35 -39.50
N GLN A 1025 12.02 -33.28 -40.16
CA GLN A 1025 12.50 -31.92 -39.90
C GLN A 1025 11.71 -31.27 -38.76
N PRO A 1026 12.37 -30.65 -37.75
CA PRO A 1026 11.67 -29.91 -36.71
C PRO A 1026 10.88 -28.73 -37.28
N VAL A 1027 9.61 -28.62 -36.90
CA VAL A 1027 8.67 -27.55 -37.29
C VAL A 1027 8.16 -26.74 -36.10
N ARG A 1028 8.25 -27.28 -34.88
CA ARG A 1028 7.95 -26.57 -33.64
C ARG A 1028 9.06 -26.84 -32.63
N TRP A 1029 9.52 -25.79 -31.96
CA TRP A 1029 10.55 -25.82 -30.92
C TRP A 1029 9.92 -25.38 -29.60
N VAL A 1030 10.13 -26.14 -28.53
CA VAL A 1030 9.50 -25.91 -27.23
C VAL A 1030 10.56 -25.95 -26.12
N GLU A 1031 10.71 -24.83 -25.43
CA GLU A 1031 11.48 -24.72 -24.19
C GLU A 1031 10.55 -24.91 -22.99
N VAL A 1032 10.98 -25.68 -22.00
CA VAL A 1032 10.17 -26.04 -20.82
C VAL A 1032 10.75 -25.37 -19.58
N LYS A 1033 9.90 -24.70 -18.80
CA LYS A 1033 10.25 -24.21 -17.46
C LYS A 1033 9.30 -24.83 -16.44
N SER A 1034 9.84 -25.50 -15.44
CA SER A 1034 9.06 -26.05 -14.32
C SER A 1034 9.20 -25.20 -13.06
N MET A 1035 8.14 -25.11 -12.25
CA MET A 1035 8.17 -24.43 -10.96
C MET A 1035 7.23 -25.09 -9.95
N THR A 1036 7.55 -24.93 -8.65
CA THR A 1036 6.70 -25.42 -7.55
C THR A 1036 5.46 -24.53 -7.31
N GLY A 1037 5.58 -23.23 -7.65
CA GLY A 1037 4.50 -22.24 -7.58
C GLY A 1037 3.82 -21.95 -8.92
N SER A 1038 3.41 -20.69 -9.12
CA SER A 1038 2.78 -20.18 -10.35
C SER A 1038 3.44 -18.87 -10.82
N LEU A 1039 3.21 -18.48 -12.09
CA LEU A 1039 3.73 -17.23 -12.66
C LEU A 1039 3.20 -15.98 -11.95
N GLU A 1040 2.02 -16.07 -11.33
CA GLU A 1040 1.47 -15.02 -10.47
C GLU A 1040 2.39 -14.75 -9.26
N ASN A 1041 3.14 -15.75 -8.81
CA ASN A 1041 4.01 -15.66 -7.63
C ASN A 1041 5.47 -15.33 -7.98
N ARG A 1042 6.04 -15.86 -9.07
CA ARG A 1042 7.38 -15.47 -9.56
C ARG A 1042 7.51 -15.53 -11.09
N PRO A 1043 8.33 -14.65 -11.71
CA PRO A 1043 8.60 -14.71 -13.15
C PRO A 1043 9.48 -15.92 -13.52
N VAL A 1044 9.47 -16.26 -14.82
CA VAL A 1044 10.47 -17.12 -15.46
C VAL A 1044 11.35 -16.31 -16.39
N GLY A 1045 12.65 -16.62 -16.42
CA GLY A 1045 13.60 -16.06 -17.37
C GLY A 1045 13.89 -17.02 -18.53
N LEU A 1046 14.20 -16.46 -19.69
CA LEU A 1046 14.93 -17.17 -20.75
C LEU A 1046 16.41 -16.86 -20.60
N SER A 1047 17.28 -17.86 -20.78
CA SER A 1047 18.72 -17.59 -20.92
C SER A 1047 18.99 -16.84 -22.23
N ARG A 1048 20.18 -16.22 -22.37
CA ARG A 1048 20.57 -15.54 -23.61
C ARG A 1048 20.40 -16.45 -24.84
N THR A 1049 20.87 -17.69 -24.76
CA THR A 1049 20.79 -18.63 -25.88
C THR A 1049 19.35 -19.03 -26.21
N GLN A 1050 18.47 -19.12 -25.21
CA GLN A 1050 17.05 -19.39 -25.39
C GLN A 1050 16.32 -18.20 -26.01
N PHE A 1051 16.65 -16.97 -25.58
CA PHE A 1051 16.16 -15.74 -26.18
C PHE A 1051 16.58 -15.62 -27.66
N ASP A 1052 17.85 -15.88 -27.97
CA ASP A 1052 18.39 -15.85 -29.34
C ASP A 1052 17.69 -16.90 -30.23
N HIS A 1053 17.41 -18.11 -29.71
CA HIS A 1053 16.63 -19.13 -30.42
C HIS A 1053 15.16 -18.73 -30.62
N ALA A 1054 14.51 -18.20 -29.59
CA ALA A 1054 13.12 -17.72 -29.67
C ALA A 1054 12.98 -16.62 -30.72
N HIS A 1055 13.91 -15.67 -30.74
CA HIS A 1055 13.97 -14.62 -31.76
C HIS A 1055 14.21 -15.18 -33.17
N ALA A 1056 15.14 -16.13 -33.33
CA ALA A 1056 15.48 -16.71 -34.64
C ALA A 1056 14.39 -17.64 -35.22
N LYS A 1057 13.52 -18.20 -34.38
CA LYS A 1057 12.48 -19.16 -34.75
C LYS A 1057 11.06 -18.57 -34.78
N GLY A 1058 10.84 -17.42 -34.13
CA GLY A 1058 9.57 -16.68 -34.19
C GLY A 1058 8.36 -17.52 -33.78
N ASP A 1059 7.32 -17.54 -34.61
CA ASP A 1059 6.06 -18.27 -34.36
C ASP A 1059 6.22 -19.79 -34.25
N ALA A 1060 7.36 -20.35 -34.68
CA ALA A 1060 7.67 -21.76 -34.50
C ALA A 1060 8.28 -22.08 -33.11
N TYR A 1061 8.60 -21.08 -32.30
CA TYR A 1061 9.13 -21.25 -30.94
C TYR A 1061 8.05 -21.04 -29.88
N TRP A 1062 8.08 -21.88 -28.85
CA TRP A 1062 7.15 -21.86 -27.73
C TRP A 1062 7.91 -21.96 -26.40
N LEU A 1063 7.46 -21.20 -25.42
CA LEU A 1063 7.83 -21.37 -24.02
C LEU A 1063 6.65 -22.04 -23.30
N TYR A 1064 6.89 -23.23 -22.75
CA TYR A 1064 5.93 -23.96 -21.93
C TYR A 1064 6.31 -23.81 -20.46
N VAL A 1065 5.41 -23.29 -19.64
CA VAL A 1065 5.63 -23.14 -18.19
C VAL A 1065 4.71 -24.11 -17.45
N VAL A 1066 5.29 -25.02 -16.67
CA VAL A 1066 4.56 -25.96 -15.81
C VAL A 1066 4.50 -25.39 -14.39
N GLU A 1067 3.35 -24.81 -14.06
CA GLU A 1067 3.00 -24.37 -12.72
C GLU A 1067 2.68 -25.58 -11.84
N HIS A 1068 3.01 -25.51 -10.55
CA HIS A 1068 2.78 -26.57 -9.56
C HIS A 1068 3.32 -27.95 -9.98
N ALA A 1069 4.49 -27.99 -10.64
CA ALA A 1069 5.08 -29.19 -11.23
C ALA A 1069 5.38 -30.34 -10.23
N THR A 1070 5.34 -30.08 -8.93
CA THR A 1070 5.49 -31.06 -7.84
C THR A 1070 4.17 -31.64 -7.31
N ASP A 1071 3.02 -31.11 -7.75
CA ASP A 1071 1.68 -31.52 -7.30
C ASP A 1071 0.84 -31.94 -8.51
N ALA A 1072 0.73 -33.25 -8.74
CA ALA A 1072 0.10 -33.80 -9.94
C ALA A 1072 -1.40 -33.45 -10.09
N GLU A 1073 -2.10 -33.10 -9.00
CA GLU A 1073 -3.51 -32.67 -9.06
C GLU A 1073 -3.66 -31.18 -9.38
N LYS A 1074 -2.61 -30.38 -9.18
CA LYS A 1074 -2.60 -28.92 -9.44
C LYS A 1074 -1.71 -28.50 -10.61
N ALA A 1075 -0.92 -29.42 -11.15
CA ALA A 1075 0.03 -29.15 -12.23
C ALA A 1075 -0.67 -28.59 -13.48
N ARG A 1076 -0.19 -27.45 -13.98
CA ARG A 1076 -0.82 -26.72 -15.10
C ARG A 1076 0.21 -26.27 -16.12
N VAL A 1077 0.01 -26.65 -17.38
CA VAL A 1077 0.90 -26.29 -18.50
C VAL A 1077 0.38 -25.03 -19.22
N LEU A 1078 1.09 -23.92 -19.03
CA LEU A 1078 0.92 -22.68 -19.79
C LEU A 1078 1.74 -22.75 -21.09
N ARG A 1079 1.19 -22.26 -22.20
CA ARG A 1079 1.81 -22.32 -23.53
C ARG A 1079 1.92 -20.92 -24.10
N ILE A 1080 3.13 -20.45 -24.36
CA ILE A 1080 3.42 -19.10 -24.82
C ILE A 1080 4.14 -19.22 -26.18
N GLN A 1081 3.40 -19.05 -27.28
CA GLN A 1081 3.99 -18.92 -28.61
C GLN A 1081 4.80 -17.62 -28.70
N ASN A 1082 5.88 -17.61 -29.49
CA ASN A 1082 6.67 -16.42 -29.84
C ASN A 1082 6.88 -15.41 -28.68
N PRO A 1083 7.47 -15.83 -27.54
CA PRO A 1083 7.59 -14.98 -26.36
C PRO A 1083 8.37 -13.68 -26.61
N VAL A 1084 9.28 -13.67 -27.59
CA VAL A 1084 10.05 -12.48 -27.99
C VAL A 1084 9.23 -11.55 -28.89
N GLY A 1085 8.51 -12.08 -29.89
CA GLY A 1085 7.68 -11.28 -30.80
C GLY A 1085 6.45 -10.64 -30.13
N HIS A 1086 5.95 -11.22 -29.04
CA HIS A 1086 4.90 -10.62 -28.22
C HIS A 1086 5.42 -9.58 -27.20
N ALA A 1087 6.74 -9.49 -26.98
CA ALA A 1087 7.32 -8.49 -26.08
C ALA A 1087 7.31 -7.09 -26.74
N ARG A 1088 6.44 -6.20 -26.26
CA ARG A 1088 6.29 -4.83 -26.82
C ARG A 1088 7.37 -3.85 -26.36
N THR A 1089 7.97 -4.08 -25.20
CA THR A 1089 8.92 -3.17 -24.54
C THR A 1089 9.91 -3.97 -23.70
N PHE A 1090 11.20 -3.66 -23.82
CA PHE A 1090 12.24 -4.14 -22.90
C PHE A 1090 12.53 -3.05 -21.86
N THR A 1091 12.47 -3.39 -20.58
CA THR A 1091 12.67 -2.46 -19.47
C THR A 1091 14.02 -2.71 -18.81
N PHE A 1092 14.85 -1.67 -18.74
CA PHE A 1092 16.19 -1.72 -18.17
C PHE A 1092 16.17 -1.14 -16.74
N ASP A 1093 16.59 -1.94 -15.76
CA ASP A 1093 16.59 -1.56 -14.34
C ASP A 1093 17.98 -1.08 -13.85
N LYS A 1094 18.17 -1.00 -12.53
CA LYS A 1094 19.44 -0.55 -11.93
C LYS A 1094 20.64 -1.46 -12.26
N GLY A 1095 20.45 -2.76 -12.53
CA GLY A 1095 21.56 -3.65 -12.89
C GLY A 1095 22.30 -3.20 -14.15
N TRP A 1096 21.58 -2.63 -15.12
CA TRP A 1096 22.13 -2.13 -16.37
C TRP A 1096 23.11 -0.96 -16.20
N SER A 1097 23.07 -0.23 -15.08
CA SER A 1097 24.07 0.81 -14.81
C SER A 1097 25.48 0.26 -14.60
N GLN A 1098 25.62 -1.04 -14.31
CA GLN A 1098 26.92 -1.69 -14.08
C GLN A 1098 27.64 -2.07 -15.38
N VAL A 1099 26.91 -2.22 -16.50
CA VAL A 1099 27.46 -2.48 -17.84
C VAL A 1099 27.32 -1.31 -18.81
N ALA A 1100 26.61 -0.25 -18.41
CA ALA A 1100 26.51 1.00 -19.16
C ALA A 1100 27.89 1.66 -19.30
N ARG A 1101 28.30 1.94 -20.54
CA ARG A 1101 29.51 2.74 -20.83
C ARG A 1101 29.14 4.22 -20.73
N THR A 1102 29.79 4.94 -19.82
CA THR A 1102 29.57 6.38 -19.59
C THR A 1102 30.39 7.27 -20.51
N GLU A 1103 31.45 6.75 -21.13
CA GLU A 1103 32.17 7.43 -22.21
C GLU A 1103 31.45 7.23 -23.56
N PRO A 1104 31.33 8.28 -24.40
CA PRO A 1104 30.80 8.14 -25.74
C PRO A 1104 31.68 7.19 -26.58
N PRO A 1105 31.09 6.45 -27.55
CA PRO A 1105 31.86 5.55 -28.40
C PRO A 1105 32.95 6.33 -29.13
N LYS A 1106 34.22 5.98 -28.85
CA LYS A 1106 35.36 6.55 -29.56
C LYS A 1106 35.14 6.35 -31.06
N SER A 1107 35.24 7.44 -31.82
CA SER A 1107 35.12 7.37 -33.28
C SER A 1107 36.19 6.44 -33.83
N SER A 1108 35.77 5.22 -34.18
CA SER A 1108 36.57 4.37 -35.03
C SER A 1108 36.74 5.11 -36.34
N GLN A 1109 37.95 5.63 -36.58
CA GLN A 1109 38.36 6.02 -37.93
C GLN A 1109 37.99 4.87 -38.88
N PRO A 1110 37.42 5.15 -40.06
CA PRO A 1110 37.24 4.11 -41.05
C PRO A 1110 38.63 3.54 -41.35
N LYS A 1111 38.82 2.24 -41.07
CA LYS A 1111 39.94 1.51 -41.66
C LYS A 1111 39.70 1.49 -43.15
N ALA A 1112 40.63 2.09 -43.90
CA ALA A 1112 40.74 1.95 -45.34
C ALA A 1112 41.08 0.49 -45.72
#